data_AF-A0AAW7DTX3-F1
#
_entry.id   AF-A0AAW7DTX3-F1
#
_cell.length_a   1.000
_cell.length_b   1.000
_cell.length_c   1.000
_cell.angle_alpha   90.00
_cell.angle_beta   90.00
_cell.angle_gamma   90.00
#
_symmetry.space_group_name_H-M   'P 1'
#
loop_
_entity.id
_entity.type
_entity.pdbx_description
1 polymer ?
#
loop_
_entity_poly.entity_id
_entity_poly.type
_entity_poly.pdbx_seq_one_letter_code
_entity_poly.pdbx_strand_id
1 'polypeptide(L)'
;MSLDQPKVFKVLHQPHSITQYHPKAVEDILWPCLRFAISLQAKADQDLNLFERTLLRLLAEGGSDLQQLSQQMGLMNEEGEHSSLADFISLKLQQLDLITDRLRLTHEGEQVLDKINSAQTRVIGATVYFDLINNCWLPVISRGELSSINAEQTSSGLIEFAQGSVGNIKQIKALPLLSESATEKAPDERDVLDIIKRSRQQNKKLTASSGRSRNDGFVTSSGTISVNSDGELVYLHCYAFSVAGTNTFYVSDGFRSTTQDRFTRGFNSNRIRQSNASIKTAYERLYQKSRRTHQLQAMQESKSLSRLYQALTEKKVKNAIDQAEYENNLSSFVSTSYREIEQILAECYAFSKLDSCISEMATDPQRNADLAKNIASKLGFELSDGKLVNNLLNVNKGSIAHLKAEQPVMSPLIFCHLLAARNNDQQPMAKLATEYPELLSDVAKLRRWRNPIDHADLKAIRNELSLEQIKFIYQLVEKVREILSAWLKDNNNQVPEQNVPNWHKDDMRSQASHKLDSYFGLIRSRMSEHVYKGLFDALVLANLVDARDRTNALAGALQHALYQASQALDVDEAKSIESVIRQLEDLGAESITKSNLHKVQQALNGSNATLGANFMAFWAQITDQQQKEFRPTEMFVKAVDSLNKIRGHSGPILGQHENLNEIEKVVFKLIKRLMEQYCG
;
A
#
# COMPACT_ATOMS: atom_id res chain seq x y z
N MET A 1 38.22 -3.99 0.91
CA MET A 1 38.95 -2.81 0.41
C MET A 1 37.91 -1.74 0.12
N SER A 2 38.10 -0.53 0.63
CA SER A 2 37.23 0.62 0.36
C SER A 2 37.30 0.95 -1.14
N LEU A 3 36.19 0.82 -1.87
CA LEU A 3 36.11 1.31 -3.24
C LEU A 3 36.22 2.83 -3.22
N ASP A 4 37.26 3.37 -3.88
CA ASP A 4 37.34 4.80 -4.20
C ASP A 4 36.02 5.24 -4.86
N GLN A 5 35.44 6.33 -4.38
CA GLN A 5 34.22 6.86 -4.97
C GLN A 5 34.48 7.20 -6.45
N PRO A 6 33.66 6.70 -7.40
CA PRO A 6 33.88 6.97 -8.81
C PRO A 6 33.76 8.47 -9.07
N LYS A 7 34.78 9.06 -9.72
CA LYS A 7 34.77 10.49 -10.09
C LYS A 7 33.73 10.80 -11.19
N VAL A 8 33.36 9.79 -11.98
CA VAL A 8 32.39 9.88 -13.08
C VAL A 8 31.39 8.74 -12.97
N PHE A 9 30.11 9.08 -13.03
CA PHE A 9 28.97 8.15 -12.93
C PHE A 9 28.37 7.93 -14.33
N LYS A 10 28.25 6.66 -14.75
CA LYS A 10 27.53 6.27 -15.97
C LYS A 10 26.05 6.12 -15.69
N VAL A 11 25.27 7.17 -15.96
CA VAL A 11 23.84 7.22 -15.66
C VAL A 11 23.02 6.67 -16.83
N LEU A 12 22.18 5.68 -16.55
CA LEU A 12 21.12 5.23 -17.46
C LEU A 12 19.84 5.97 -17.12
N HIS A 13 19.36 6.77 -18.05
CA HIS A 13 18.14 7.55 -17.90
C HIS A 13 17.20 7.25 -19.07
N GLN A 14 15.97 6.88 -18.76
CA GLN A 14 14.88 6.74 -19.72
C GLN A 14 13.74 7.68 -19.30
N PRO A 15 13.05 8.36 -20.24
CA PRO A 15 11.88 9.17 -19.92
C PRO A 15 10.80 8.31 -19.25
N HIS A 16 10.51 8.58 -17.97
CA HIS A 16 9.46 7.90 -17.22
C HIS A 16 8.78 8.84 -16.22
N SER A 17 7.56 8.49 -15.80
CA SER A 17 6.74 9.30 -14.90
C SER A 17 6.19 8.49 -13.73
N ILE A 18 5.96 9.19 -12.61
CA ILE A 18 5.26 8.67 -11.42
C ILE A 18 4.00 9.48 -11.09
N THR A 19 3.57 10.37 -11.98
CA THR A 19 2.41 11.28 -11.77
C THR A 19 1.12 10.54 -11.44
N GLN A 20 0.91 9.37 -12.04
CA GLN A 20 -0.23 8.48 -11.81
C GLN A 20 -0.34 7.98 -10.37
N TYR A 21 0.74 8.05 -9.58
CA TYR A 21 0.74 7.67 -8.17
C TYR A 21 0.48 8.84 -7.22
N HIS A 22 0.27 10.06 -7.75
CA HIS A 22 0.06 11.29 -6.98
C HIS A 22 1.06 11.45 -5.81
N PRO A 23 2.38 11.50 -6.11
CA PRO A 23 3.41 11.48 -5.08
C PRO A 23 3.36 12.75 -4.23
N LYS A 24 3.39 12.56 -2.90
CA LYS A 24 3.42 13.63 -1.90
C LYS A 24 4.83 14.21 -1.70
N ALA A 25 5.84 13.37 -1.84
CA ALA A 25 7.25 13.76 -1.78
C ALA A 25 8.05 12.86 -2.72
N VAL A 26 9.07 13.43 -3.36
CA VAL A 26 9.91 12.75 -4.37
C VAL A 26 11.39 13.08 -4.12
N GLU A 27 12.24 12.08 -4.37
CA GLU A 27 13.68 12.17 -4.40
C GLU A 27 14.20 11.44 -5.65
N ASP A 28 15.01 12.12 -6.45
CA ASP A 28 15.75 11.49 -7.54
C ASP A 28 16.93 10.69 -6.97
N ILE A 29 16.98 9.40 -7.28
CA ILE A 29 18.04 8.50 -6.84
C ILE A 29 18.68 7.79 -8.02
N LEU A 30 19.94 7.41 -7.88
CA LEU A 30 20.68 6.61 -8.84
C LEU A 30 20.96 5.22 -8.26
N TRP A 31 20.27 4.22 -8.79
CA TRP A 31 20.35 2.84 -8.34
C TRP A 31 21.51 2.10 -9.01
N PRO A 32 22.51 1.58 -8.28
CA PRO A 32 23.68 0.94 -8.85
C PRO A 32 23.33 -0.45 -9.41
N CYS A 33 23.70 -0.68 -10.66
CA CYS A 33 23.51 -1.94 -11.36
C CYS A 33 24.78 -2.34 -12.14
N LEU A 34 24.99 -3.63 -12.35
CA LEU A 34 25.91 -4.11 -13.40
C LEU A 34 25.14 -4.35 -14.69
N ARG A 35 25.68 -3.85 -15.79
CA ARG A 35 25.19 -4.03 -17.16
C ARG A 35 26.03 -5.12 -17.83
N PHE A 36 25.38 -6.14 -18.39
CA PHE A 36 26.05 -7.21 -19.14
C PHE A 36 25.51 -7.27 -20.57
N ALA A 37 26.43 -7.32 -21.53
CA ALA A 37 26.10 -7.56 -22.92
C ALA A 37 25.94 -9.08 -23.17
N ILE A 38 24.86 -9.46 -23.83
CA ILE A 38 24.58 -10.84 -24.22
C ILE A 38 24.25 -10.89 -25.71
N SER A 39 24.37 -12.06 -26.32
CA SER A 39 23.84 -12.32 -27.66
C SER A 39 22.93 -13.53 -27.62
N LEU A 40 21.79 -13.43 -28.28
CA LEU A 40 20.82 -14.53 -28.38
C LEU A 40 20.09 -14.52 -29.71
N GLN A 41 19.45 -15.64 -30.04
CA GLN A 41 18.57 -15.70 -31.20
C GLN A 41 17.25 -14.99 -30.91
N ALA A 42 16.82 -14.14 -31.85
CA ALA A 42 15.51 -13.53 -31.83
C ALA A 42 14.92 -13.42 -33.23
N LYS A 43 13.60 -13.47 -33.33
CA LYS A 43 12.88 -13.03 -34.53
C LYS A 43 13.15 -11.54 -34.74
N ALA A 44 13.14 -11.09 -36.00
CA ALA A 44 13.31 -9.67 -36.32
C ALA A 44 12.33 -8.82 -35.50
N ASP A 45 12.78 -7.64 -35.05
CA ASP A 45 11.89 -6.70 -34.36
C ASP A 45 10.75 -6.34 -35.32
N GLN A 46 9.52 -6.57 -34.88
CA GLN A 46 8.34 -6.32 -35.71
C GLN A 46 7.71 -5.03 -35.20
N ASP A 47 8.05 -3.92 -35.84
CA ASP A 47 7.49 -2.60 -35.53
C ASP A 47 5.99 -2.47 -35.86
N LEU A 48 5.42 -3.50 -36.51
CA LEU A 48 4.01 -3.58 -36.85
C LEU A 48 3.20 -4.38 -35.84
N ASN A 49 2.08 -3.80 -35.40
CA ASN A 49 1.11 -4.48 -34.53
C ASN A 49 0.30 -5.57 -35.29
N LEU A 50 -0.53 -6.33 -34.58
CA LEU A 50 -1.29 -7.44 -35.17
C LEU A 50 -2.17 -7.01 -36.36
N PHE A 51 -2.89 -5.89 -36.24
CA PHE A 51 -3.77 -5.39 -37.29
C PHE A 51 -2.99 -4.83 -38.48
N GLU A 52 -1.90 -4.11 -38.22
CA GLU A 52 -0.97 -3.61 -39.25
C GLU A 52 -0.38 -4.77 -40.06
N ARG A 53 0.06 -5.84 -39.39
CA ARG A 53 0.58 -7.05 -40.05
C ARG A 53 -0.50 -7.80 -40.84
N THR A 54 -1.70 -7.87 -40.28
CA THR A 54 -2.83 -8.56 -40.92
C THR A 54 -3.23 -7.84 -42.19
N LEU A 55 -3.34 -6.50 -42.15
CA LEU A 55 -3.60 -5.69 -43.33
C LEU A 55 -2.50 -5.86 -44.37
N LEU A 56 -1.22 -5.76 -43.96
CA LEU A 56 -0.07 -5.95 -44.87
C LEU A 56 -0.10 -7.32 -45.58
N ARG A 57 -0.51 -8.39 -44.87
CA ARG A 57 -0.66 -9.75 -45.43
C ARG A 57 -1.82 -9.85 -46.41
N LEU A 58 -2.99 -9.29 -46.08
CA LEU A 58 -4.15 -9.32 -46.96
C LEU A 58 -3.90 -8.52 -48.26
N LEU A 59 -3.16 -7.42 -48.18
CA LEU A 59 -2.72 -6.67 -49.35
C LEU A 59 -1.75 -7.48 -50.22
N ALA A 60 -0.90 -8.31 -49.60
CA ALA A 60 0.00 -9.22 -50.32
C ALA A 60 -0.72 -10.33 -51.07
N GLU A 61 -1.85 -10.80 -50.52
CA GLU A 61 -2.72 -11.79 -51.15
C GLU A 61 -3.60 -11.19 -52.27
N GLY A 62 -3.44 -9.90 -52.56
CA GLY A 62 -4.09 -9.20 -53.68
C GLY A 62 -5.33 -8.39 -53.28
N GLY A 63 -5.59 -8.19 -51.99
CA GLY A 63 -6.63 -7.26 -51.55
C GLY A 63 -6.28 -5.82 -51.91
N SER A 64 -7.25 -5.05 -52.40
CA SER A 64 -7.05 -3.65 -52.81
C SER A 64 -8.19 -2.72 -52.42
N ASP A 65 -9.20 -3.22 -51.71
CA ASP A 65 -10.37 -2.47 -51.26
C ASP A 65 -10.43 -2.48 -49.73
N LEU A 66 -10.27 -1.30 -49.12
CA LEU A 66 -10.24 -1.15 -47.68
C LEU A 66 -11.55 -1.60 -47.02
N GLN A 67 -12.69 -1.50 -47.71
CA GLN A 67 -13.97 -1.93 -47.16
C GLN A 67 -14.03 -3.46 -47.03
N GLN A 68 -13.65 -4.20 -48.08
CA GLN A 68 -13.56 -5.66 -48.05
C GLN A 68 -12.50 -6.16 -47.05
N LEU A 69 -11.34 -5.50 -47.02
CA LEU A 69 -10.27 -5.82 -46.07
C LEU A 69 -10.71 -5.60 -44.62
N SER A 70 -11.44 -4.51 -44.36
CA SER A 70 -11.99 -4.22 -43.04
C SER A 70 -13.05 -5.23 -42.62
N GLN A 71 -13.88 -5.71 -43.55
CA GLN A 71 -14.84 -6.79 -43.30
C GLN A 71 -14.12 -8.10 -42.91
N GLN A 72 -13.06 -8.47 -43.64
CA GLN A 72 -12.24 -9.65 -43.32
C GLN A 72 -11.52 -9.55 -41.98
N MET A 73 -11.12 -8.34 -41.60
CA MET A 73 -10.48 -8.06 -40.31
C MET A 73 -11.48 -7.89 -39.14
N GLY A 74 -12.79 -7.89 -39.40
CA GLY A 74 -13.82 -7.65 -38.38
C GLY A 74 -13.88 -6.19 -37.89
N LEU A 75 -13.42 -5.24 -38.71
CA LEU A 75 -13.29 -3.81 -38.41
C LEU A 75 -14.34 -2.97 -39.15
N MET A 76 -15.60 -3.42 -39.16
CA MET A 76 -16.74 -2.70 -39.74
C MET A 76 -17.39 -1.79 -38.69
N ASN A 77 -17.93 -0.65 -39.12
CA ASN A 77 -18.80 0.18 -38.28
C ASN A 77 -20.25 -0.35 -38.30
N GLU A 78 -21.13 0.23 -37.48
CA GLU A 78 -22.54 -0.15 -37.38
C GLU A 78 -23.33 0.04 -38.70
N GLU A 79 -22.78 0.82 -39.63
CA GLU A 79 -23.38 1.14 -40.93
C GLU A 79 -22.87 0.23 -42.07
N GLY A 80 -21.97 -0.73 -41.79
CA GLY A 80 -21.44 -1.68 -42.79
C GLY A 80 -20.29 -1.15 -43.65
N GLU A 81 -19.68 -0.04 -43.24
CA GLU A 81 -18.46 0.54 -43.84
C GLU A 81 -17.22 0.23 -42.98
N HIS A 82 -16.04 0.56 -43.49
CA HIS A 82 -14.79 0.40 -42.74
C HIS A 82 -14.74 1.36 -41.55
N SER A 83 -14.27 0.87 -40.40
CA SER A 83 -14.15 1.68 -39.19
C SER A 83 -13.00 2.69 -39.29
N SER A 84 -13.07 3.75 -38.47
CA SER A 84 -11.99 4.74 -38.31
C SER A 84 -10.65 4.14 -37.89
N LEU A 85 -10.66 2.94 -37.31
CA LEU A 85 -9.45 2.18 -36.99
C LEU A 85 -8.78 1.62 -38.26
N ALA A 86 -9.57 1.14 -39.23
CA ALA A 86 -9.03 0.64 -40.49
C ALA A 86 -8.38 1.77 -41.30
N ASP A 87 -9.00 2.95 -41.33
CA ASP A 87 -8.43 4.16 -41.93
C ASP A 87 -7.12 4.57 -41.28
N PHE A 88 -7.09 4.58 -39.94
CA PHE A 88 -5.89 4.91 -39.18
C PHE A 88 -4.73 3.95 -39.46
N ILE A 89 -5.01 2.64 -39.52
CA ILE A 89 -3.99 1.63 -39.81
C ILE A 89 -3.47 1.79 -41.24
N SER A 90 -4.36 1.97 -42.22
CA SER A 90 -4.00 2.21 -43.62
C SER A 90 -3.11 3.45 -43.77
N LEU A 91 -3.53 4.58 -43.21
CA LEU A 91 -2.80 5.84 -43.23
C LEU A 91 -1.42 5.69 -42.57
N LYS A 92 -1.34 4.95 -41.46
CA LYS A 92 -0.07 4.71 -40.77
C LYS A 92 0.89 3.86 -41.61
N LEU A 93 0.41 2.81 -42.27
CA LEU A 93 1.23 1.98 -43.15
C LEU A 93 1.72 2.77 -44.37
N GLN A 94 0.92 3.72 -44.87
CA GLN A 94 1.33 4.67 -45.91
C GLN A 94 2.43 5.62 -45.42
N GLN A 95 2.28 6.17 -44.20
CA GLN A 95 3.30 7.04 -43.60
C GLN A 95 4.64 6.34 -43.33
N LEU A 96 4.60 5.03 -43.13
CA LEU A 96 5.78 4.17 -42.99
C LEU A 96 6.37 3.73 -44.34
N ASP A 97 5.79 4.18 -45.45
CA ASP A 97 6.17 3.82 -46.82
C ASP A 97 6.13 2.30 -47.09
N LEU A 98 5.21 1.59 -46.41
CA LEU A 98 5.04 0.14 -46.59
C LEU A 98 3.95 -0.20 -47.60
N ILE A 99 3.00 0.71 -47.80
CA ILE A 99 1.93 0.60 -48.79
C ILE A 99 1.72 1.95 -49.46
N THR A 100 1.27 1.94 -50.70
CA THR A 100 0.94 3.15 -51.48
C THR A 100 -0.44 3.70 -51.09
N ASP A 101 -0.72 4.91 -51.58
CA ASP A 101 -2.05 5.56 -51.56
C ASP A 101 -3.15 4.69 -52.18
N ARG A 102 -2.78 3.76 -53.08
CA ARG A 102 -3.66 2.79 -53.74
C ARG A 102 -3.70 1.42 -53.06
N LEU A 103 -3.27 1.32 -51.79
CA LEU A 103 -3.25 0.07 -51.02
C LEU A 103 -2.45 -1.05 -51.70
N ARG A 104 -1.33 -0.70 -52.35
CA ARG A 104 -0.39 -1.69 -52.90
C ARG A 104 0.89 -1.70 -52.09
N LEU A 105 1.48 -2.87 -51.88
CA LEU A 105 2.79 -2.99 -51.24
C LEU A 105 3.85 -2.19 -52.01
N THR A 106 4.70 -1.49 -51.26
CA THR A 106 5.95 -0.93 -51.77
C THR A 106 7.06 -1.98 -51.70
N HIS A 107 8.24 -1.71 -52.24
CA HIS A 107 9.38 -2.62 -52.13
C HIS A 107 9.81 -2.82 -50.66
N GLU A 108 9.78 -1.74 -49.87
CA GLU A 108 9.99 -1.74 -48.42
C GLU A 108 8.90 -2.56 -47.71
N GLY A 109 7.65 -2.44 -48.14
CA GLY A 109 6.52 -3.25 -47.69
C GLY A 109 6.70 -4.75 -47.92
N GLU A 110 7.14 -5.13 -49.13
CA GLU A 110 7.46 -6.52 -49.49
C GLU A 110 8.61 -7.07 -48.63
N GLN A 111 9.68 -6.30 -48.43
CA GLN A 111 10.79 -6.72 -47.57
C GLN A 111 10.38 -6.88 -46.10
N VAL A 112 9.50 -6.01 -45.60
CA VAL A 112 8.95 -6.11 -44.24
C VAL A 112 8.02 -7.31 -44.13
N LEU A 113 7.20 -7.56 -45.15
CA LEU A 113 6.33 -8.72 -45.23
C LEU A 113 7.10 -10.04 -45.30
N ASP A 114 8.18 -10.10 -46.08
CA ASP A 114 9.08 -11.25 -46.15
C ASP A 114 9.76 -11.50 -44.80
N LYS A 115 10.13 -10.46 -44.05
CA LYS A 115 10.59 -10.59 -42.65
C LYS A 115 9.49 -11.04 -41.69
N ILE A 116 8.22 -10.71 -41.97
CA ILE A 116 7.06 -11.15 -41.19
C ILE A 116 6.70 -12.61 -41.47
N ASN A 117 6.90 -13.07 -42.71
CA ASN A 117 6.54 -14.41 -43.18
C ASN A 117 7.69 -15.42 -43.03
N SER A 118 8.94 -14.97 -43.17
CA SER A 118 10.10 -15.77 -42.80
C SER A 118 10.20 -15.84 -41.27
N ALA A 119 9.99 -17.03 -40.69
CA ALA A 119 10.21 -17.28 -39.26
C ALA A 119 11.71 -17.26 -38.87
N GLN A 120 12.55 -16.54 -39.62
CA GLN A 120 14.00 -16.63 -39.53
C GLN A 120 14.49 -15.91 -38.28
N THR A 121 15.05 -16.68 -37.36
CA THR A 121 15.72 -16.15 -36.17
C THR A 121 17.11 -15.65 -36.56
N ARG A 122 17.54 -14.52 -35.98
CA ARG A 122 18.88 -13.95 -36.16
C ARG A 122 19.53 -13.77 -34.79
N VAL A 123 20.84 -13.90 -34.73
CA VAL A 123 21.60 -13.55 -33.53
C VAL A 123 21.59 -12.03 -33.38
N ILE A 124 21.15 -11.54 -32.23
CA ILE A 124 21.11 -10.12 -31.88
C ILE A 124 21.86 -9.87 -30.58
N GLY A 125 22.45 -8.68 -30.45
CA GLY A 125 22.95 -8.18 -29.18
C GLY A 125 21.80 -7.70 -28.28
N ALA A 126 21.86 -8.02 -27.00
CA ALA A 126 20.94 -7.55 -25.99
C ALA A 126 21.68 -7.25 -24.68
N THR A 127 21.01 -6.53 -23.78
CA THR A 127 21.60 -6.12 -22.50
C THR A 127 20.71 -6.56 -21.35
N VAL A 128 21.33 -7.06 -20.27
CA VAL A 128 20.68 -7.41 -19.01
C VAL A 128 21.34 -6.70 -17.82
N TYR A 129 20.61 -6.60 -16.71
CA TYR A 129 21.00 -5.78 -15.57
C TYR A 129 20.95 -6.54 -14.25
N PHE A 130 21.99 -6.41 -13.43
CA PHE A 130 22.07 -6.96 -12.07
C PHE A 130 22.01 -5.84 -11.02
N ASP A 131 21.06 -5.93 -10.09
CA ASP A 131 20.91 -5.01 -8.95
C ASP A 131 21.95 -5.32 -7.87
N LEU A 132 22.82 -4.34 -7.58
CA LEU A 132 23.92 -4.48 -6.61
C LEU A 132 23.50 -4.25 -5.14
N ILE A 133 22.31 -3.70 -4.88
CA ILE A 133 21.78 -3.50 -3.53
C ILE A 133 21.02 -4.74 -3.08
N ASN A 134 20.14 -5.26 -3.94
CA ASN A 134 19.33 -6.44 -3.63
C ASN A 134 19.97 -7.76 -4.12
N ASN A 135 21.12 -7.70 -4.80
CA ASN A 135 21.87 -8.84 -5.34
C ASN A 135 21.01 -9.76 -6.22
N CYS A 136 20.39 -9.18 -7.25
CA CYS A 136 19.45 -9.93 -8.07
C CYS A 136 19.32 -9.40 -9.50
N TRP A 137 19.02 -10.30 -10.43
CA TRP A 137 18.76 -9.93 -11.82
C TRP A 137 17.46 -9.14 -11.97
N LEU A 138 17.53 -7.98 -12.64
CA LEU A 138 16.36 -7.21 -13.00
C LEU A 138 15.56 -7.93 -14.09
N PRO A 139 14.22 -7.89 -14.04
CA PRO A 139 13.33 -8.48 -15.04
C PRO A 139 13.25 -7.64 -16.34
N VAL A 140 14.40 -7.13 -16.80
CA VAL A 140 14.50 -6.24 -17.96
C VAL A 140 15.60 -6.75 -18.88
N ILE A 141 15.24 -6.86 -20.16
CA ILE A 141 16.17 -7.12 -21.27
C ILE A 141 15.88 -6.10 -22.37
N SER A 142 16.92 -5.46 -22.90
CA SER A 142 16.81 -4.52 -24.02
C SER A 142 17.54 -5.04 -25.24
N ARG A 143 16.96 -4.87 -26.43
CA ARG A 143 17.68 -5.09 -27.70
C ARG A 143 18.74 -3.99 -27.85
N GLY A 144 19.99 -4.37 -28.08
CA GLY A 144 21.13 -3.44 -28.12
C GLY A 144 21.46 -2.80 -26.77
N GLU A 145 22.30 -1.78 -26.83
CA GLU A 145 22.75 -1.01 -25.67
C GLU A 145 21.95 0.28 -25.49
N LEU A 146 21.46 0.51 -24.28
CA LEU A 146 20.89 1.82 -23.91
C LEU A 146 22.02 2.85 -23.75
N SER A 147 21.77 4.07 -24.24
CA SER A 147 22.69 5.19 -24.08
C SER A 147 22.87 5.57 -22.62
N SER A 148 24.12 5.80 -22.22
CA SER A 148 24.50 6.26 -20.89
C SER A 148 25.01 7.70 -20.93
N ILE A 149 24.72 8.46 -19.88
CA ILE A 149 25.22 9.82 -19.68
C ILE A 149 26.36 9.75 -18.68
N ASN A 150 27.54 10.24 -19.04
CA ASN A 150 28.64 10.42 -18.08
C ASN A 150 28.37 11.70 -17.28
N ALA A 151 28.18 11.57 -15.98
CA ALA A 151 27.87 12.67 -15.08
C ALA A 151 28.88 12.76 -13.93
N GLU A 152 29.22 13.97 -13.52
CA GLU A 152 30.18 14.23 -12.44
C GLU A 152 29.47 14.49 -11.11
N GLN A 153 30.17 14.20 -10.02
CA GLN A 153 29.69 14.48 -8.68
C GLN A 153 29.95 15.94 -8.30
N THR A 154 28.90 16.63 -7.87
CA THR A 154 29.00 17.99 -7.34
C THR A 154 29.63 18.00 -5.94
N SER A 155 30.08 19.16 -5.48
CA SER A 155 30.61 19.36 -4.11
C SER A 155 29.61 19.00 -3.01
N SER A 156 28.31 18.99 -3.32
CA SER A 156 27.23 18.57 -2.41
C SER A 156 27.03 17.05 -2.30
N GLY A 157 27.79 16.27 -3.07
CA GLY A 157 27.67 14.82 -3.16
C GLY A 157 26.58 14.33 -4.13
N LEU A 158 25.80 15.24 -4.74
CA LEU A 158 24.78 14.94 -5.74
C LEU A 158 25.37 14.81 -7.15
N ILE A 159 24.75 13.99 -7.99
CA ILE A 159 25.09 13.85 -9.42
C ILE A 159 24.13 14.69 -10.24
N GLU A 160 24.68 15.57 -11.08
CA GLU A 160 23.90 16.47 -11.94
C GLU A 160 24.01 16.05 -13.40
N PHE A 161 22.87 15.89 -14.07
CA PHE A 161 22.81 15.56 -15.49
C PHE A 161 21.58 16.19 -16.15
N ALA A 162 21.66 16.42 -17.46
CA ALA A 162 20.65 17.09 -18.25
C ALA A 162 19.75 16.10 -19.01
N GLN A 163 18.46 16.42 -19.10
CA GLN A 163 17.45 15.72 -19.90
C GLN A 163 16.75 16.71 -20.84
N GLY A 164 16.48 16.32 -22.09
CA GLY A 164 15.67 17.10 -23.03
C GLY A 164 16.42 17.46 -24.31
N SER A 165 15.71 18.03 -25.28
CA SER A 165 16.33 18.55 -26.49
C SER A 165 17.08 19.85 -26.19
N VAL A 166 17.96 20.27 -27.11
CA VAL A 166 18.75 21.52 -27.00
C VAL A 166 17.89 22.74 -26.65
N GLY A 167 16.60 22.75 -26.99
CA GLY A 167 15.65 23.83 -26.71
C GLY A 167 14.85 23.72 -25.40
N ASN A 168 14.86 22.59 -24.68
CA ASN A 168 14.13 22.42 -23.42
C ASN A 168 14.88 21.47 -22.47
N ILE A 169 16.05 21.92 -22.01
CA ILE A 169 16.92 21.14 -21.12
C ILE A 169 16.43 21.28 -19.67
N LYS A 170 16.08 20.16 -19.06
CA LYS A 170 15.81 20.00 -17.63
C LYS A 170 17.03 19.43 -16.94
N GLN A 171 17.58 20.18 -15.98
CA GLN A 171 18.64 19.68 -15.10
C GLN A 171 18.05 18.80 -13.99
N ILE A 172 18.64 17.62 -13.80
CA ILE A 172 18.26 16.64 -12.77
C ILE A 172 19.42 16.51 -11.79
N LYS A 173 19.10 16.57 -10.48
CA LYS A 173 20.06 16.36 -9.39
C LYS A 173 19.65 15.13 -8.61
N ALA A 174 20.44 14.06 -8.70
CA ALA A 174 20.11 12.78 -8.11
C ALA A 174 21.11 12.35 -7.03
N LEU A 175 20.63 11.63 -6.03
CA LEU A 175 21.45 11.03 -4.98
C LEU A 175 22.06 9.70 -5.47
N PRO A 176 23.39 9.54 -5.47
CA PRO A 176 24.01 8.26 -5.78
C PRO A 176 23.80 7.27 -4.64
N LEU A 177 23.20 6.12 -4.95
CA LEU A 177 23.25 4.96 -4.05
C LEU A 177 24.50 4.14 -4.36
N LEU A 178 25.18 3.69 -3.31
CA LEU A 178 26.44 2.95 -3.43
C LEU A 178 26.23 1.52 -2.94
N SER A 179 26.88 0.54 -3.57
CA SER A 179 26.97 -0.81 -3.04
C SER A 179 28.34 -1.04 -2.41
N GLU A 180 28.37 -1.65 -1.23
CA GLU A 180 29.60 -2.05 -0.54
C GLU A 180 30.10 -3.42 -1.01
N SER A 181 29.31 -4.14 -1.83
CA SER A 181 29.59 -5.50 -2.30
C SER A 181 29.83 -5.49 -3.81
N ALA A 182 31.06 -5.78 -4.23
CA ALA A 182 31.39 -6.05 -5.63
C ALA A 182 31.15 -7.54 -5.91
N THR A 183 29.97 -7.88 -6.41
CA THR A 183 29.73 -9.22 -6.97
C THR A 183 29.98 -9.20 -8.47
N GLU A 184 31.07 -9.82 -8.92
CA GLU A 184 31.41 -10.01 -10.34
C GLU A 184 30.68 -11.21 -10.97
N LYS A 185 29.48 -11.54 -10.50
CA LYS A 185 28.77 -12.72 -11.03
C LYS A 185 28.15 -12.38 -12.38
N ALA A 186 28.83 -12.76 -13.46
CA ALA A 186 28.27 -12.76 -14.81
C ALA A 186 27.01 -13.66 -14.89
N PRO A 187 26.01 -13.32 -15.73
CA PRO A 187 24.85 -14.16 -15.90
C PRO A 187 25.25 -15.46 -16.59
N ASP A 188 24.69 -16.58 -16.16
CA ASP A 188 24.73 -17.81 -16.95
C ASP A 188 23.52 -17.88 -17.90
N GLU A 189 23.50 -18.88 -18.78
CA GLU A 189 22.38 -19.06 -19.71
C GLU A 189 21.03 -19.22 -18.99
N ARG A 190 21.00 -19.86 -17.82
CA ARG A 190 19.77 -20.06 -17.04
C ARG A 190 19.27 -18.74 -16.45
N ASP A 191 20.18 -17.90 -15.98
CA ASP A 191 19.91 -16.54 -15.51
C ASP A 191 19.30 -15.70 -16.65
N VAL A 192 19.86 -15.75 -17.86
CA VAL A 192 19.32 -15.02 -19.03
C VAL A 192 17.92 -15.50 -19.41
N LEU A 193 17.70 -16.81 -19.47
CA LEU A 193 16.38 -17.38 -19.75
C LEU A 193 15.36 -16.93 -18.71
N ASP A 194 15.71 -16.97 -17.43
CA ASP A 194 14.85 -16.49 -16.33
C ASP A 194 14.54 -14.98 -16.44
N ILE A 195 15.51 -14.16 -16.85
CA ILE A 195 15.30 -12.72 -17.11
C ILE A 195 14.31 -12.50 -18.25
N ILE A 196 14.45 -13.21 -19.38
CA ILE A 196 13.53 -13.11 -20.52
C ILE A 196 12.11 -13.45 -20.06
N LYS A 197 11.94 -14.57 -19.36
CA LYS A 197 10.65 -15.01 -18.82
C LYS A 197 10.02 -13.95 -17.92
N ARG A 198 10.77 -13.45 -16.93
CA ARG A 198 10.27 -12.42 -16.02
C ARG A 198 9.97 -11.10 -16.74
N SER A 199 10.73 -10.74 -17.76
CA SER A 199 10.47 -9.53 -18.54
C SER A 199 9.17 -9.63 -19.34
N ARG A 200 8.88 -10.79 -19.93
CA ARG A 200 7.60 -11.10 -20.59
C ARG A 200 6.43 -11.01 -19.62
N GLN A 201 6.56 -11.60 -18.43
CA GLN A 201 5.54 -11.52 -17.37
C GLN A 201 5.26 -10.06 -16.99
N GLN A 202 6.30 -9.24 -16.83
CA GLN A 202 6.14 -7.81 -16.56
C GLN A 202 5.53 -7.04 -17.73
N ASN A 203 5.84 -7.40 -18.98
CA ASN A 203 5.20 -6.80 -20.14
C ASN A 203 3.71 -7.17 -20.20
N LYS A 204 3.35 -8.45 -20.01
CA LYS A 204 1.95 -8.90 -19.94
C LYS A 204 1.14 -8.11 -18.91
N LYS A 205 1.72 -7.93 -17.71
CA LYS A 205 1.17 -7.08 -16.62
C LYS A 205 0.85 -5.65 -17.07
N LEU A 206 1.72 -5.03 -17.88
CA LEU A 206 1.54 -3.65 -18.37
C LEU A 206 0.63 -3.56 -19.61
N THR A 207 0.47 -4.64 -20.36
CA THR A 207 -0.35 -4.67 -21.59
C THR A 207 -1.84 -4.82 -21.35
N ALA A 208 -2.24 -5.36 -20.18
CA ALA A 208 -3.64 -5.44 -19.77
C ALA A 208 -4.33 -4.05 -19.70
N SER A 209 -3.55 -2.97 -19.60
CA SER A 209 -4.03 -1.58 -19.58
C SER A 209 -3.78 -0.79 -20.88
N SER A 210 -3.04 -1.33 -21.86
CA SER A 210 -2.57 -0.56 -23.03
C SER A 210 -2.70 -1.26 -24.40
N GLY A 211 -3.23 -2.49 -24.47
CA GLY A 211 -3.61 -3.17 -25.73
C GLY A 211 -2.47 -3.50 -26.70
N ARG A 212 -1.21 -3.18 -26.38
CA ARG A 212 -0.04 -3.45 -27.23
C ARG A 212 0.80 -4.62 -26.71
N SER A 213 0.42 -5.85 -27.04
CA SER A 213 1.33 -6.99 -26.89
C SER A 213 2.44 -6.92 -27.94
N ARG A 214 3.60 -6.34 -27.59
CA ARG A 214 4.83 -6.52 -28.36
C ARG A 214 5.42 -7.87 -27.97
N ASN A 215 5.38 -8.84 -28.89
CA ASN A 215 6.13 -10.07 -28.75
C ASN A 215 7.63 -9.74 -28.87
N ASP A 216 8.40 -10.04 -27.83
CA ASP A 216 9.83 -9.70 -27.79
C ASP A 216 10.67 -10.48 -28.81
N GLY A 217 10.10 -11.56 -29.38
CA GLY A 217 10.71 -12.40 -30.41
C GLY A 217 11.92 -13.19 -29.93
N PHE A 218 12.31 -13.14 -28.65
CA PHE A 218 13.48 -13.86 -28.13
C PHE A 218 13.23 -15.38 -28.14
N VAL A 219 14.25 -16.14 -28.52
CA VAL A 219 14.19 -17.61 -28.49
C VAL A 219 14.67 -18.10 -27.13
N THR A 220 13.88 -18.96 -26.48
CA THR A 220 14.15 -19.49 -25.13
C THR A 220 14.71 -20.92 -25.11
N SER A 221 15.10 -21.46 -26.26
CA SER A 221 15.74 -22.78 -26.34
C SER A 221 17.23 -22.71 -26.01
N SER A 222 17.67 -23.65 -25.15
CA SER A 222 19.05 -23.75 -24.67
C SER A 222 20.06 -23.96 -25.81
N GLY A 223 21.27 -23.43 -25.66
CA GLY A 223 22.39 -23.52 -26.61
C GLY A 223 22.50 -22.35 -27.59
N THR A 224 21.70 -21.28 -27.42
CA THR A 224 21.67 -20.13 -28.34
C THR A 224 22.09 -18.80 -27.71
N ILE A 225 22.50 -18.81 -26.44
CA ILE A 225 22.85 -17.62 -25.66
C ILE A 225 24.35 -17.59 -25.40
N SER A 226 25.00 -16.48 -25.76
CA SER A 226 26.38 -16.17 -25.36
C SER A 226 26.42 -14.96 -24.45
N VAL A 227 27.18 -15.03 -23.36
CA VAL A 227 27.30 -13.94 -22.37
C VAL A 227 28.69 -13.34 -22.41
N ASN A 228 28.77 -12.01 -22.45
CA ASN A 228 30.01 -11.31 -22.12
C ASN A 228 30.13 -11.26 -20.59
N SER A 229 31.24 -11.79 -20.05
CA SER A 229 31.53 -11.83 -18.63
C SER A 229 31.81 -10.45 -18.01
N ASP A 230 32.15 -9.47 -18.84
CA ASP A 230 32.55 -8.14 -18.38
C ASP A 230 31.31 -7.32 -18.00
N GLY A 231 31.07 -7.21 -16.69
CA GLY A 231 30.00 -6.38 -16.12
C GLY A 231 30.43 -4.93 -16.00
N GLU A 232 29.65 -4.02 -16.56
CA GLU A 232 29.89 -2.58 -16.45
C GLU A 232 29.02 -1.95 -15.36
N LEU A 233 29.63 -1.21 -14.43
CA LEU A 233 28.88 -0.47 -13.42
C LEU A 233 28.15 0.72 -14.05
N VAL A 234 26.84 0.71 -13.90
CA VAL A 234 25.92 1.76 -14.35
C VAL A 234 24.96 2.17 -13.24
N TYR A 235 24.39 3.35 -13.37
CA TYR A 235 23.52 3.96 -12.37
C TYR A 235 22.16 4.26 -12.99
N LEU A 236 21.15 3.46 -12.64
CA LEU A 236 19.80 3.61 -13.15
C LEU A 236 19.07 4.74 -12.42
N HIS A 237 18.63 5.77 -13.15
CA HIS A 237 17.84 6.84 -12.58
C HIS A 237 16.43 6.36 -12.20
N CYS A 238 16.09 6.50 -10.93
CA CYS A 238 14.80 6.13 -10.36
C CYS A 238 14.23 7.26 -9.50
N TYR A 239 12.92 7.29 -9.34
CA TYR A 239 12.22 8.14 -8.39
C TYR A 239 11.93 7.35 -7.11
N ALA A 240 12.43 7.81 -5.98
CA ALA A 240 11.95 7.38 -4.67
C ALA A 240 10.87 8.35 -4.18
N PHE A 241 9.70 7.85 -3.80
CA PHE A 241 8.56 8.70 -3.48
C PHE A 241 7.67 8.16 -2.36
N SER A 242 6.85 9.04 -1.79
CA SER A 242 5.81 8.70 -0.80
C SER A 242 4.43 9.08 -1.32
N VAL A 243 3.40 8.35 -0.92
CA VAL A 243 2.00 8.64 -1.27
C VAL A 243 1.21 8.92 0.00
N ALA A 244 0.26 9.87 -0.07
CA ALA A 244 -0.59 10.22 1.05
C ALA A 244 -1.37 9.00 1.58
N GLY A 245 -1.50 8.87 2.90
CA GLY A 245 -2.17 7.73 3.54
C GLY A 245 -1.38 6.43 3.61
N THR A 246 -0.14 6.39 3.07
CA THR A 246 0.74 5.21 3.17
C THR A 246 2.00 5.50 3.98
N ASN A 247 2.44 4.53 4.78
CA ASN A 247 3.66 4.64 5.60
C ASN A 247 4.91 4.08 4.92
N THR A 248 4.78 3.57 3.69
CA THR A 248 5.86 2.99 2.91
C THR A 248 6.29 3.91 1.77
N PHE A 249 7.59 3.95 1.51
CA PHE A 249 8.12 4.60 0.32
C PHE A 249 8.13 3.64 -0.86
N TYR A 250 8.08 4.17 -2.07
CA TYR A 250 8.10 3.40 -3.31
C TYR A 250 9.26 3.89 -4.17
N VAL A 251 9.81 3.00 -4.98
CA VAL A 251 10.87 3.31 -5.93
C VAL A 251 10.42 2.93 -7.33
N SER A 252 10.58 3.83 -8.30
CA SER A 252 10.27 3.55 -9.71
C SER A 252 11.24 2.50 -10.29
N ASP A 253 10.84 1.86 -11.37
CA ASP A 253 11.64 0.86 -12.07
C ASP A 253 12.73 1.45 -12.97
N GLY A 254 12.72 2.76 -13.19
CA GLY A 254 13.67 3.48 -14.06
C GLY A 254 13.46 3.28 -15.56
N PHE A 255 12.44 2.49 -15.96
CA PHE A 255 12.20 2.14 -17.37
C PHE A 255 10.76 2.42 -17.81
N ARG A 256 9.75 1.82 -17.16
CA ARG A 256 8.38 1.70 -17.70
C ARG A 256 7.36 2.56 -16.95
N SER A 257 7.81 3.61 -16.26
CA SER A 257 6.93 4.47 -15.44
C SER A 257 6.12 3.66 -14.42
N THR A 258 6.72 2.64 -13.81
CA THR A 258 6.05 1.82 -12.79
C THR A 258 6.92 1.69 -11.55
N THR A 259 6.39 1.10 -10.48
CA THR A 259 7.17 0.80 -9.27
C THR A 259 7.95 -0.50 -9.45
N GLN A 260 9.19 -0.55 -8.98
CA GLN A 260 9.95 -1.79 -8.83
C GLN A 260 9.91 -2.27 -7.38
N ASP A 261 9.26 -3.40 -7.14
CA ASP A 261 9.01 -3.93 -5.80
C ASP A 261 10.31 -4.34 -5.10
N ARG A 262 11.32 -4.79 -5.84
CA ARG A 262 12.63 -5.11 -5.24
C ARG A 262 13.35 -3.87 -4.75
N PHE A 263 13.39 -2.81 -5.56
CA PHE A 263 13.96 -1.52 -5.15
C PHE A 263 13.20 -0.95 -3.95
N THR A 264 11.87 -0.98 -4.02
CA THR A 264 10.99 -0.55 -2.94
C THR A 264 11.30 -1.30 -1.63
N ARG A 265 11.39 -2.63 -1.64
CA ARG A 265 11.71 -3.40 -0.42
C ARG A 265 13.13 -3.17 0.06
N GLY A 266 14.10 -3.08 -0.85
CA GLY A 266 15.48 -2.76 -0.52
C GLY A 266 15.60 -1.42 0.20
N PHE A 267 14.94 -0.40 -0.33
CA PHE A 267 14.88 0.95 0.22
C PHE A 267 14.18 1.00 1.59
N ASN A 268 13.11 0.23 1.77
CA ASN A 268 12.36 0.15 3.03
C ASN A 268 12.96 -0.83 4.07
N SER A 269 14.00 -1.60 3.73
CA SER A 269 14.60 -2.59 4.63
C SER A 269 15.45 -1.94 5.72
N ASN A 270 15.07 -2.14 6.99
CA ASN A 270 15.88 -1.71 8.14
C ASN A 270 17.30 -2.28 8.11
N ARG A 271 17.43 -3.57 7.76
CA ARG A 271 18.73 -4.24 7.69
C ARG A 271 19.66 -3.56 6.67
N ILE A 272 19.13 -3.30 5.46
CA ILE A 272 19.91 -2.65 4.40
C ILE A 272 20.24 -1.20 4.78
N ARG A 273 19.32 -0.45 5.38
CA ARG A 273 19.60 0.92 5.87
C ARG A 273 20.66 0.97 6.96
N GLN A 274 20.73 -0.04 7.82
CA GLN A 274 21.77 -0.12 8.85
C GLN A 274 23.15 -0.43 8.24
N SER A 275 23.20 -1.21 7.16
CA SER A 275 24.43 -1.61 6.50
C SER A 275 24.82 -0.76 5.29
N ASN A 276 24.02 0.22 4.88
CA ASN A 276 24.29 1.05 3.69
C ASN A 276 23.94 2.51 3.96
N ALA A 277 24.98 3.33 4.15
CA ALA A 277 24.83 4.75 4.49
C ALA A 277 24.10 5.55 3.40
N SER A 278 24.35 5.27 2.12
CA SER A 278 23.73 6.01 1.00
C SER A 278 22.20 5.83 0.96
N ILE A 279 21.72 4.60 1.19
CA ILE A 279 20.29 4.28 1.26
C ILE A 279 19.66 4.92 2.50
N LYS A 280 20.36 4.88 3.65
CA LYS A 280 19.90 5.54 4.87
C LYS A 280 19.71 7.04 4.66
N THR A 281 20.69 7.71 4.06
CA THR A 281 20.61 9.15 3.77
C THR A 281 19.47 9.49 2.80
N ALA A 282 19.31 8.71 1.72
CA ALA A 282 18.22 8.92 0.77
C ALA A 282 16.84 8.71 1.44
N TYR A 283 16.70 7.68 2.27
CA TYR A 283 15.49 7.40 3.03
C TYR A 283 15.15 8.53 4.01
N GLU A 284 16.13 9.00 4.79
CA GLU A 284 15.95 10.09 5.76
C GLU A 284 15.59 11.41 5.07
N ARG A 285 16.22 11.73 3.94
CA ARG A 285 15.87 12.91 3.13
C ARG A 285 14.42 12.86 2.64
N LEU A 286 14.01 11.73 2.05
CA LEU A 286 12.64 11.54 1.59
C LEU A 286 11.65 11.60 2.76
N TYR A 287 11.99 10.98 3.90
CA TYR A 287 11.18 11.03 5.11
C TYR A 287 10.99 12.48 5.61
N GLN A 288 12.05 13.28 5.67
CA GLN A 288 11.94 14.69 6.06
C GLN A 288 11.12 15.51 5.06
N LYS A 289 11.30 15.29 3.75
CA LYS A 289 10.45 15.92 2.71
C LYS A 289 8.98 15.54 2.91
N SER A 290 8.69 14.26 3.17
CA SER A 290 7.32 13.78 3.39
C SER A 290 6.67 14.34 4.67
N ARG A 291 7.48 14.70 5.68
CA ARG A 291 7.00 15.35 6.91
C ARG A 291 6.78 16.85 6.76
N ARG A 292 7.60 17.56 5.97
CA ARG A 292 7.42 19.00 5.73
C ARG A 292 6.07 19.34 5.08
N THR A 293 5.50 18.40 4.32
CA THR A 293 4.16 18.54 3.72
C THR A 293 3.01 18.15 4.67
N HIS A 294 3.31 17.60 5.87
CA HIS A 294 2.34 17.04 6.82
C HIS A 294 2.67 17.37 8.28
N GLN A 295 3.41 18.45 8.53
CA GLN A 295 3.70 18.90 9.90
C GLN A 295 2.46 19.40 10.66
N LEU A 296 1.28 19.26 10.07
CA LEU A 296 -0.02 19.26 10.74
C LEU A 296 -0.57 17.81 10.70
N GLN A 297 -0.68 17.19 11.88
CA GLN A 297 -1.51 16.02 12.18
C GLN A 297 -1.04 14.64 11.68
N ALA A 298 -0.06 14.03 12.37
CA ALA A 298 -0.14 12.65 12.91
C ALA A 298 1.26 12.05 13.13
N MET A 299 1.40 11.31 14.23
CA MET A 299 2.55 10.46 14.61
C MET A 299 3.77 11.18 15.22
N GLN A 300 3.60 11.63 16.46
CA GLN A 300 4.62 11.42 17.49
C GLN A 300 3.99 10.52 18.57
N GLU A 301 4.75 9.56 19.08
CA GLU A 301 4.34 8.71 20.20
C GLU A 301 3.85 9.60 21.35
N SER A 302 2.60 9.37 21.78
CA SER A 302 1.92 10.18 22.80
C SER A 302 2.71 10.12 24.11
N LYS A 303 3.35 11.23 24.51
CA LYS A 303 3.88 11.38 25.87
C LYS A 303 2.71 11.27 26.87
N SER A 304 2.92 10.63 28.02
CA SER A 304 1.92 10.58 29.08
C SER A 304 1.65 11.98 29.65
N LEU A 305 0.46 12.21 30.22
CA LEU A 305 0.07 13.50 30.80
C LEU A 305 1.08 13.99 31.86
N SER A 306 1.55 13.09 32.73
CA SER A 306 2.56 13.38 33.76
C SER A 306 3.89 13.84 33.17
N ARG A 307 4.35 13.25 32.07
CA ARG A 307 5.58 13.65 31.37
C ARG A 307 5.41 14.99 30.67
N LEU A 308 4.22 15.26 30.12
CA LEU A 308 3.89 16.56 29.51
C LEU A 308 3.86 17.66 30.57
N TYR A 309 3.26 17.40 31.73
CA TYR A 309 3.25 18.32 32.86
C TYR A 309 4.67 18.64 33.33
N GLN A 310 5.49 17.63 33.63
CA GLN A 310 6.90 17.81 34.03
C GLN A 310 7.70 18.62 32.99
N ALA A 311 7.56 18.28 31.71
CA ALA A 311 8.24 18.98 30.62
C ALA A 311 7.84 20.46 30.51
N LEU A 312 6.61 20.82 30.88
CA LEU A 312 6.15 22.21 30.89
C LEU A 312 6.58 22.97 32.16
N THR A 313 6.70 22.29 33.30
CA THR A 313 7.08 22.93 34.57
C THR A 313 8.59 23.08 34.76
N GLU A 314 9.40 22.17 34.21
CA GLU A 314 10.85 22.14 34.44
C GLU A 314 11.66 22.86 33.35
N LYS A 315 11.11 22.98 32.13
CA LYS A 315 11.88 23.42 30.97
C LYS A 315 11.88 24.95 30.84
N LYS A 316 13.06 25.55 30.93
CA LYS A 316 13.27 26.98 30.60
C LYS A 316 13.46 27.12 29.09
N VAL A 317 12.60 27.90 28.43
CA VAL A 317 12.75 28.24 27.00
C VAL A 317 13.96 29.15 26.82
N LYS A 318 14.98 28.70 26.07
CA LYS A 318 16.21 29.48 25.83
C LYS A 318 16.41 29.86 24.37
N ASN A 319 15.79 29.15 23.43
CA ASN A 319 15.94 29.39 21.99
C ASN A 319 14.65 29.04 21.22
N ALA A 320 14.65 29.29 19.90
CA ALA A 320 13.48 29.05 19.03
C ALA A 320 13.07 27.57 18.92
N ILE A 321 14.00 26.62 19.09
CA ILE A 321 13.72 25.18 19.06
C ILE A 321 13.01 24.77 20.36
N ASP A 322 13.51 25.26 21.50
CA ASP A 322 12.87 25.07 22.81
C ASP A 322 11.46 25.68 22.84
N GLN A 323 11.27 26.82 22.17
CA GLN A 323 9.97 27.47 22.05
C GLN A 323 8.99 26.61 21.26
N ALA A 324 9.40 26.09 20.10
CA ALA A 324 8.55 25.21 19.29
C ALA A 324 8.23 23.89 20.03
N GLU A 325 9.18 23.35 20.77
CA GLU A 325 8.95 22.15 21.57
C GLU A 325 8.02 22.41 22.77
N TYR A 326 8.16 23.56 23.43
CA TYR A 326 7.26 23.99 24.50
C TYR A 326 5.83 24.16 23.97
N GLU A 327 5.65 24.82 22.82
CA GLU A 327 4.33 25.00 22.18
C GLU A 327 3.69 23.66 21.80
N ASN A 328 4.47 22.73 21.27
CA ASN A 328 3.99 21.37 20.96
C ASN A 328 3.61 20.59 22.23
N ASN A 329 4.42 20.67 23.28
CA ASN A 329 4.11 20.02 24.56
C ASN A 329 2.87 20.65 25.21
N LEU A 330 2.67 21.98 25.09
CA LEU A 330 1.50 22.69 25.63
C LEU A 330 0.21 22.28 24.92
N SER A 331 0.23 22.23 23.58
CA SER A 331 -0.89 21.75 22.78
C SER A 331 -1.24 20.29 23.09
N SER A 332 -0.21 19.45 23.18
CA SER A 332 -0.36 18.03 23.54
C SER A 332 -0.90 17.87 24.96
N PHE A 333 -0.46 18.70 25.90
CA PHE A 333 -0.90 18.67 27.30
C PHE A 333 -2.39 18.98 27.41
N VAL A 334 -2.86 20.10 26.86
CA VAL A 334 -4.28 20.48 26.90
C VAL A 334 -5.17 19.43 26.22
N SER A 335 -4.75 18.93 25.06
CA SER A 335 -5.48 17.90 24.32
C SER A 335 -5.55 16.57 25.08
N THR A 336 -4.44 16.16 25.70
CA THR A 336 -4.38 14.93 26.50
C THR A 336 -5.21 15.07 27.77
N SER A 337 -5.13 16.20 28.48
CA SER A 337 -5.96 16.47 29.66
C SER A 337 -7.46 16.39 29.38
N TYR A 338 -7.90 16.96 28.25
CA TYR A 338 -9.31 16.88 27.84
C TYR A 338 -9.74 15.43 27.59
N ARG A 339 -8.92 14.69 26.82
CA ARG A 339 -9.19 13.29 26.46
C ARG A 339 -9.21 12.36 27.67
N GLU A 340 -8.34 12.55 28.65
CA GLU A 340 -8.30 11.72 29.86
C GLU A 340 -9.60 11.83 30.66
N ILE A 341 -10.18 13.04 30.77
CA ILE A 341 -11.49 13.22 31.41
C ILE A 341 -12.59 12.54 30.60
N GLU A 342 -12.56 12.65 29.26
CA GLU A 342 -13.52 11.96 28.38
C GLU A 342 -13.48 10.44 28.56
N GLN A 343 -12.27 9.87 28.68
CA GLN A 343 -12.07 8.44 28.90
C GLN A 343 -12.62 7.96 30.25
N ILE A 344 -12.29 8.66 31.33
CA ILE A 344 -12.75 8.28 32.69
C ILE A 344 -14.29 8.38 32.76
N LEU A 345 -14.89 9.41 32.15
CA LEU A 345 -16.35 9.53 32.07
C LEU A 345 -16.98 8.41 31.24
N ALA A 346 -16.35 7.99 30.14
CA ALA A 346 -16.83 6.88 29.33
C ALA A 346 -16.75 5.54 30.09
N GLU A 347 -15.68 5.30 30.84
CA GLU A 347 -15.53 4.11 31.69
C GLU A 347 -16.63 3.98 32.74
N CYS A 348 -17.16 5.12 33.22
CA CYS A 348 -18.21 5.15 34.23
C CYS A 348 -19.64 5.11 33.65
N TYR A 349 -19.84 5.05 32.34
CA TYR A 349 -21.18 5.11 31.72
C TYR A 349 -21.64 3.78 31.10
N ALA A 350 -22.89 3.39 31.35
CA ALA A 350 -23.53 2.25 30.70
C ALA A 350 -24.15 2.66 29.35
N PHE A 351 -23.42 2.47 28.25
CA PHE A 351 -23.84 2.86 26.89
C PHE A 351 -25.12 2.17 26.39
N SER A 352 -25.53 1.06 27.00
CA SER A 352 -26.83 0.43 26.74
C SER A 352 -28.03 1.34 27.08
N LYS A 353 -27.81 2.41 27.85
CA LYS A 353 -28.85 3.38 28.24
C LYS A 353 -28.99 4.58 27.28
N LEU A 354 -28.24 4.61 26.18
CA LEU A 354 -28.27 5.73 25.22
C LEU A 354 -29.67 5.94 24.61
N ASP A 355 -30.40 4.88 24.26
CA ASP A 355 -31.75 5.02 23.68
C ASP A 355 -32.73 5.71 24.65
N SER A 356 -32.62 5.40 25.94
CA SER A 356 -33.37 6.10 26.99
C SER A 356 -33.01 7.58 27.03
N CYS A 357 -31.71 7.90 26.94
CA CYS A 357 -31.23 9.29 26.91
C CYS A 357 -31.76 10.06 25.69
N ILE A 358 -31.69 9.47 24.49
CA ILE A 358 -32.13 10.08 23.22
C ILE A 358 -33.64 10.35 23.22
N SER A 359 -34.42 9.46 23.84
CA SER A 359 -35.87 9.58 23.93
C SER A 359 -36.32 10.81 24.72
N GLU A 360 -35.54 11.22 25.74
CA GLU A 360 -35.85 12.37 26.60
C GLU A 360 -35.38 13.72 26.03
N MET A 361 -34.53 13.72 25.01
CA MET A 361 -34.01 14.96 24.44
C MET A 361 -35.04 15.70 23.60
N ALA A 362 -34.94 17.02 23.57
CA ALA A 362 -35.56 17.86 22.54
C ALA A 362 -34.70 17.89 21.27
N THR A 363 -35.32 18.23 20.13
CA THR A 363 -34.58 18.51 18.89
C THR A 363 -33.77 19.80 18.97
N ASP A 364 -34.21 20.76 19.78
CA ASP A 364 -33.53 22.03 20.04
C ASP A 364 -32.39 21.84 21.07
N PRO A 365 -31.13 22.11 20.69
CA PRO A 365 -29.98 21.99 21.57
C PRO A 365 -30.01 22.94 22.79
N GLN A 366 -30.64 24.11 22.68
CA GLN A 366 -30.72 25.04 23.81
C GLN A 366 -31.66 24.52 24.90
N ARG A 367 -32.80 23.93 24.52
CA ARG A 367 -33.69 23.24 25.47
C ARG A 367 -32.99 22.09 26.20
N ASN A 368 -32.10 21.36 25.52
CA ASN A 368 -31.30 20.32 26.14
C ASN A 368 -30.30 20.93 27.14
N ALA A 369 -29.62 22.03 26.79
CA ALA A 369 -28.73 22.73 27.71
C ALA A 369 -29.46 23.21 28.98
N ASP A 370 -30.66 23.77 28.83
CA ASP A 370 -31.48 24.23 29.96
C ASP A 370 -31.91 23.06 30.86
N LEU A 371 -32.29 21.92 30.27
CA LEU A 371 -32.59 20.69 31.00
C LEU A 371 -31.37 20.20 31.81
N ALA A 372 -30.21 20.12 31.17
CA ALA A 372 -28.98 19.67 31.82
C ALA A 372 -28.55 20.60 32.96
N LYS A 373 -28.67 21.92 32.77
CA LYS A 373 -28.41 22.92 33.82
C LYS A 373 -29.34 22.73 35.02
N ASN A 374 -30.64 22.56 34.77
CA ASN A 374 -31.61 22.34 35.83
C ASN A 374 -31.30 21.08 36.64
N ILE A 375 -30.84 20.01 35.98
CA ILE A 375 -30.40 18.80 36.66
C ILE A 375 -29.11 19.04 37.45
N ALA A 376 -28.11 19.68 36.84
CA ALA A 376 -26.83 19.97 37.48
C ALA A 376 -27.00 20.82 38.75
N SER A 377 -27.84 21.85 38.72
CA SER A 377 -28.14 22.67 39.90
C SER A 377 -28.87 21.88 40.99
N LYS A 378 -29.76 20.96 40.63
CA LYS A 378 -30.43 20.08 41.61
C LYS A 378 -29.48 19.07 42.27
N LEU A 379 -28.47 18.62 41.53
CA LEU A 379 -27.43 17.73 42.06
C LEU A 379 -26.41 18.45 42.95
N GLY A 380 -26.34 19.79 42.89
CA GLY A 380 -25.45 20.60 43.74
C GLY A 380 -24.24 21.22 43.03
N PHE A 381 -24.15 21.19 41.69
CA PHE A 381 -23.07 21.85 40.97
C PHE A 381 -23.16 23.38 41.01
N GLU A 382 -22.03 24.04 41.17
CA GLU A 382 -21.86 25.48 41.11
C GLU A 382 -21.61 25.96 39.68
N LEU A 383 -22.57 26.71 39.11
CA LEU A 383 -22.55 27.20 37.73
C LEU A 383 -22.07 28.67 37.66
N SER A 384 -20.88 28.96 38.20
CA SER A 384 -20.32 30.31 38.33
C SER A 384 -20.01 31.01 37.00
N ASP A 385 -19.78 30.26 35.91
CA ASP A 385 -19.67 30.80 34.54
C ASP A 385 -20.80 30.28 33.63
N GLY A 386 -21.99 30.84 33.81
CA GLY A 386 -23.22 30.37 33.17
C GLY A 386 -23.19 30.33 31.63
N LYS A 387 -22.31 31.11 30.97
CA LYS A 387 -22.15 31.12 29.51
C LYS A 387 -21.22 30.00 29.03
N LEU A 388 -20.05 29.83 29.65
CA LEU A 388 -19.15 28.72 29.30
C LEU A 388 -19.80 27.37 29.58
N VAL A 389 -20.48 27.24 30.72
CA VAL A 389 -21.22 26.03 31.07
C VAL A 389 -22.40 25.80 30.13
N ASN A 390 -23.10 26.84 29.66
CA ASN A 390 -24.13 26.69 28.62
C ASN A 390 -23.55 26.05 27.36
N ASN A 391 -22.39 26.53 26.90
CA ASN A 391 -21.75 26.00 25.72
C ASN A 391 -21.31 24.54 25.93
N LEU A 392 -20.84 24.19 27.14
CA LEU A 392 -20.52 22.81 27.53
C LEU A 392 -21.72 21.88 27.41
N LEU A 393 -22.89 22.31 27.87
CA LEU A 393 -24.11 21.48 27.94
C LEU A 393 -25.00 21.58 26.69
N ASN A 394 -24.64 22.41 25.72
CA ASN A 394 -25.37 22.55 24.46
C ASN A 394 -25.11 21.33 23.54
N VAL A 395 -26.01 20.35 23.60
CA VAL A 395 -25.87 19.03 22.97
C VAL A 395 -27.10 18.75 22.08
N ASN A 396 -26.85 18.29 20.85
CA ASN A 396 -27.89 17.89 19.91
C ASN A 396 -28.14 16.37 19.95
N LYS A 397 -29.32 15.91 19.52
CA LYS A 397 -29.65 14.47 19.52
C LYS A 397 -28.64 13.61 18.76
N GLY A 398 -28.16 14.09 17.60
CA GLY A 398 -27.20 13.37 16.77
C GLY A 398 -25.89 13.08 17.51
N SER A 399 -25.40 14.01 18.33
CA SER A 399 -24.16 13.85 19.09
C SER A 399 -24.25 12.80 20.19
N ILE A 400 -25.45 12.52 20.72
CA ILE A 400 -25.67 11.41 21.66
C ILE A 400 -25.91 10.10 20.89
N ALA A 401 -26.67 10.14 19.79
CA ALA A 401 -26.89 8.98 18.93
C ALA A 401 -25.60 8.39 18.34
N HIS A 402 -24.59 9.25 18.11
CA HIS A 402 -23.28 8.85 17.63
C HIS A 402 -22.22 8.72 18.74
N LEU A 403 -22.60 8.87 20.01
CA LEU A 403 -21.67 8.77 21.14
C LEU A 403 -21.18 7.32 21.31
N LYS A 404 -19.86 7.13 21.43
CA LYS A 404 -19.20 5.83 21.55
C LYS A 404 -18.16 5.85 22.67
N ALA A 405 -17.88 4.69 23.28
CA ALA A 405 -16.86 4.56 24.31
C ALA A 405 -15.43 4.80 23.78
N GLU A 406 -15.14 4.37 22.55
CA GLU A 406 -13.81 4.50 21.92
C GLU A 406 -13.52 5.89 21.35
N GLN A 407 -14.56 6.65 21.05
CA GLN A 407 -14.49 8.05 20.63
C GLN A 407 -15.35 8.89 21.57
N PRO A 408 -14.95 8.98 22.85
CA PRO A 408 -15.74 9.67 23.85
C PRO A 408 -15.77 11.16 23.51
N VAL A 409 -16.93 11.78 23.70
CA VAL A 409 -17.11 13.22 23.52
C VAL A 409 -17.65 13.80 24.81
N MET A 410 -16.92 14.76 25.38
CA MET A 410 -17.16 15.33 26.71
C MET A 410 -18.60 15.79 26.92
N SER A 411 -19.10 16.65 26.04
CA SER A 411 -20.41 17.30 26.19
C SER A 411 -21.57 16.29 26.21
N PRO A 412 -21.70 15.37 25.23
CA PRO A 412 -22.66 14.27 25.29
C PRO A 412 -22.53 13.38 26.53
N LEU A 413 -21.31 13.03 26.96
CA LEU A 413 -21.09 12.18 28.14
C LEU A 413 -21.59 12.86 29.41
N ILE A 414 -21.23 14.13 29.62
CA ILE A 414 -21.72 14.92 30.77
C ILE A 414 -23.24 14.96 30.77
N PHE A 415 -23.87 15.20 29.61
CA PHE A 415 -25.32 15.24 29.50
C PHE A 415 -25.97 13.90 29.88
N CYS A 416 -25.46 12.79 29.35
CA CYS A 416 -25.96 11.45 29.65
C CYS A 416 -25.84 11.10 31.13
N HIS A 417 -24.70 11.46 31.74
CA HIS A 417 -24.43 11.25 33.16
C HIS A 417 -25.31 12.10 34.07
N LEU A 418 -25.57 13.37 33.71
CA LEU A 418 -26.51 14.21 34.43
C LEU A 418 -27.92 13.62 34.38
N LEU A 419 -28.40 13.19 33.20
CA LEU A 419 -29.70 12.54 33.07
C LEU A 419 -29.81 11.26 33.91
N ALA A 420 -28.77 10.42 33.89
CA ALA A 420 -28.73 9.21 34.70
C ALA A 420 -28.80 9.52 36.20
N ALA A 421 -28.08 10.54 36.65
CA ALA A 421 -28.02 10.96 38.05
C ALA A 421 -29.29 11.66 38.55
N ARG A 422 -30.14 12.18 37.65
CA ARG A 422 -31.40 12.89 38.01
C ARG A 422 -32.28 12.11 38.99
N ASN A 423 -32.31 10.79 38.87
CA ASN A 423 -33.19 9.91 39.64
C ASN A 423 -32.42 8.85 40.45
N ASN A 424 -31.08 8.93 40.50
CA ASN A 424 -30.26 7.92 41.15
C ASN A 424 -28.97 8.55 41.70
N ASP A 425 -28.94 8.77 43.01
CA ASP A 425 -27.82 9.38 43.72
C ASP A 425 -26.58 8.49 43.80
N GLN A 426 -26.69 7.21 43.39
CA GLN A 426 -25.54 6.30 43.26
C GLN A 426 -24.78 6.47 41.94
N GLN A 427 -25.24 7.34 41.03
CA GLN A 427 -24.56 7.60 39.75
C GLN A 427 -23.29 8.47 39.94
N PRO A 428 -22.29 8.32 39.06
CA PRO A 428 -20.99 9.00 39.24
C PRO A 428 -21.11 10.52 39.29
N MET A 429 -22.06 11.10 38.56
CA MET A 429 -22.27 12.55 38.50
C MET A 429 -22.86 13.12 39.80
N ALA A 430 -23.59 12.33 40.60
CA ALA A 430 -24.06 12.75 41.92
C ALA A 430 -22.90 12.81 42.94
N LYS A 431 -21.98 11.84 42.89
CA LYS A 431 -20.76 11.86 43.71
C LYS A 431 -19.84 13.03 43.33
N LEU A 432 -19.66 13.29 42.03
CA LEU A 432 -18.92 14.46 41.55
C LEU A 432 -19.53 15.78 42.00
N ALA A 433 -20.86 15.91 42.00
CA ALA A 433 -21.52 17.13 42.47
C ALA A 433 -21.27 17.39 43.97
N THR A 434 -21.15 16.33 44.76
CA THR A 434 -20.92 16.42 46.21
C THR A 434 -19.45 16.72 46.54
N GLU A 435 -18.51 16.05 45.88
CA GLU A 435 -17.07 16.15 46.18
C GLU A 435 -16.32 17.22 45.37
N TYR A 436 -16.90 17.65 44.24
CA TYR A 436 -16.35 18.70 43.40
C TYR A 436 -17.43 19.56 42.71
N PRO A 437 -18.13 20.43 43.48
CA PRO A 437 -19.24 21.25 42.97
C PRO A 437 -18.87 22.16 41.78
N GLU A 438 -17.62 22.59 41.66
CA GLU A 438 -17.17 23.51 40.60
C GLU A 438 -16.77 22.79 39.29
N LEU A 439 -16.82 21.46 39.24
CA LEU A 439 -16.32 20.64 38.13
C LEU A 439 -16.81 21.11 36.75
N LEU A 440 -18.11 21.35 36.60
CA LEU A 440 -18.67 21.74 35.30
C LEU A 440 -18.12 23.09 34.82
N SER A 441 -17.91 24.02 35.75
CA SER A 441 -17.30 25.32 35.46
C SER A 441 -15.83 25.16 35.07
N ASP A 442 -15.09 24.27 35.74
CA ASP A 442 -13.68 24.02 35.47
C ASP A 442 -13.43 23.23 34.17
N VAL A 443 -14.27 22.25 33.84
CA VAL A 443 -14.26 21.56 32.54
C VAL A 443 -14.64 22.52 31.40
N ALA A 444 -15.57 23.46 31.64
CA ALA A 444 -15.92 24.47 30.67
C ALA A 444 -14.76 25.44 30.38
N LYS A 445 -13.97 25.82 31.41
CA LYS A 445 -12.70 26.56 31.23
C LYS A 445 -11.68 25.76 30.42
N LEU A 446 -11.50 24.47 30.72
CA LEU A 446 -10.60 23.61 29.94
C LEU A 446 -11.02 23.55 28.45
N ARG A 447 -12.32 23.45 28.17
CA ARG A 447 -12.84 23.46 26.79
C ARG A 447 -12.52 24.75 26.04
N ARG A 448 -12.51 25.91 26.73
CA ARG A 448 -12.13 27.20 26.14
C ARG A 448 -10.70 27.17 25.58
N TRP A 449 -9.76 26.50 26.25
CA TRP A 449 -8.39 26.37 25.76
C TRP A 449 -8.22 25.26 24.72
N ARG A 450 -9.05 24.22 24.76
CA ARG A 450 -9.00 23.11 23.79
C ARG A 450 -9.52 23.51 22.41
N ASN A 451 -10.59 24.30 22.33
CA ASN A 451 -11.22 24.64 21.04
C ASN A 451 -10.26 25.38 20.07
N PRO A 452 -9.42 26.36 20.48
CA PRO A 452 -8.47 26.99 19.56
C PRO A 452 -7.34 26.06 19.09
N ILE A 453 -6.93 25.05 19.88
CA ILE A 453 -5.97 24.01 19.45
C ILE A 453 -6.51 23.22 18.26
N ASP A 454 -7.78 22.81 18.31
CA ASP A 454 -8.44 22.09 17.22
C ASP A 454 -8.50 22.90 15.91
N HIS A 455 -8.54 24.23 16.01
CA HIS A 455 -8.56 25.16 14.88
C HIS A 455 -7.17 25.72 14.51
N ALA A 456 -6.09 25.13 15.05
CA ALA A 456 -4.70 25.51 14.80
C ALA A 456 -4.32 26.96 15.17
N ASP A 457 -5.04 27.58 16.12
CA ASP A 457 -4.72 28.92 16.63
C ASP A 457 -3.93 28.85 17.95
N LEU A 458 -2.65 28.48 17.82
CA LEU A 458 -1.72 28.33 18.96
C LEU A 458 -1.31 29.67 19.59
N LYS A 459 -1.46 30.79 18.86
CA LYS A 459 -1.09 32.13 19.35
C LYS A 459 -2.05 32.63 20.42
N ALA A 460 -3.35 32.32 20.30
CA ALA A 460 -4.36 32.69 21.30
C ALA A 460 -4.11 32.03 22.67
N ILE A 461 -3.62 30.78 22.66
CA ILE A 461 -3.45 29.96 23.86
C ILE A 461 -2.18 30.34 24.63
N ARG A 462 -1.09 30.65 23.91
CA ARG A 462 0.20 31.03 24.49
C ARG A 462 0.10 32.25 25.42
N ASN A 463 -0.78 33.19 25.11
CA ASN A 463 -0.93 34.41 25.89
C ASN A 463 -1.83 34.25 27.13
N GLU A 464 -2.65 33.18 27.18
CA GLU A 464 -3.61 32.95 28.27
C GLU A 464 -3.16 31.88 29.29
N LEU A 465 -2.33 30.91 28.89
CA LEU A 465 -1.93 29.78 29.75
C LEU A 465 -0.60 30.02 30.48
N SER A 466 -0.69 30.46 31.74
CA SER A 466 0.44 30.54 32.68
C SER A 466 0.74 29.18 33.34
N LEU A 467 1.88 29.07 34.05
CA LEU A 467 2.22 27.88 34.86
C LEU A 467 1.14 27.54 35.90
N GLU A 468 0.46 28.55 36.45
CA GLU A 468 -0.67 28.35 37.37
C GLU A 468 -1.84 27.65 36.68
N GLN A 469 -2.15 28.03 35.43
CA GLN A 469 -3.20 27.38 34.64
C GLN A 469 -2.82 25.95 34.24
N ILE A 470 -1.55 25.71 33.90
CA ILE A 470 -1.05 24.35 33.63
C ILE A 470 -1.19 23.45 34.87
N LYS A 471 -0.84 23.97 36.06
CA LYS A 471 -1.02 23.27 37.34
C LYS A 471 -2.50 23.01 37.64
N PHE A 472 -3.35 24.01 37.42
CA PHE A 472 -4.81 23.88 37.58
C PHE A 472 -5.37 22.76 36.70
N ILE A 473 -5.04 22.73 35.39
CA ILE A 473 -5.51 21.68 34.47
C ILE A 473 -5.07 20.28 34.94
N TYR A 474 -3.81 20.15 35.37
CA TYR A 474 -3.31 18.86 35.86
C TYR A 474 -4.06 18.40 37.11
N GLN A 475 -4.28 19.31 38.07
CA GLN A 475 -5.03 19.03 39.29
C GLN A 475 -6.50 18.69 39.02
N LEU A 476 -7.13 19.33 38.03
CA LEU A 476 -8.48 19.01 37.57
C LEU A 476 -8.58 17.54 37.13
N VAL A 477 -7.66 17.09 36.26
CA VAL A 477 -7.66 15.69 35.77
C VAL A 477 -7.44 14.70 36.91
N GLU A 478 -6.48 14.97 37.80
CA GLU A 478 -6.17 14.09 38.92
C GLU A 478 -7.33 14.00 39.92
N LYS A 479 -7.99 15.13 40.24
CA LYS A 479 -9.14 15.15 41.15
C LYS A 479 -10.34 14.38 40.58
N VAL A 480 -10.63 14.53 39.28
CA VAL A 480 -11.68 13.75 38.60
C VAL A 480 -11.35 12.26 38.63
N ARG A 481 -10.09 11.90 38.33
CA ARG A 481 -9.62 10.51 38.37
C ARG A 481 -9.77 9.91 39.76
N GLU A 482 -9.39 10.64 40.80
CA GLU A 482 -9.50 10.20 42.20
C GLU A 482 -10.95 9.87 42.57
N ILE A 483 -11.87 10.82 42.37
CA ILE A 483 -13.29 10.68 42.76
C ILE A 483 -13.95 9.52 42.01
N LEU A 484 -13.76 9.45 40.69
CA LEU A 484 -14.40 8.41 39.85
C LEU A 484 -13.77 7.03 40.03
N SER A 485 -12.47 6.95 40.29
CA SER A 485 -11.82 5.68 40.64
C SER A 485 -12.31 5.15 41.99
N ALA A 486 -12.53 6.03 42.97
CA ALA A 486 -13.14 5.65 44.24
C ALA A 486 -14.58 5.16 44.03
N TRP A 487 -15.38 5.88 43.25
CA TRP A 487 -16.74 5.46 42.88
C TRP A 487 -16.79 4.06 42.23
N LEU A 488 -15.90 3.78 41.28
CA LEU A 488 -15.83 2.47 40.61
C LEU A 488 -15.54 1.35 41.61
N LYS A 489 -14.62 1.57 42.55
CA LYS A 489 -14.29 0.60 43.61
C LYS A 489 -15.47 0.35 44.55
N ASP A 490 -16.15 1.42 44.99
CA ASP A 490 -17.31 1.34 45.89
C ASP A 490 -18.47 0.55 45.27
N ASN A 491 -18.59 0.57 43.94
CA ASN A 491 -19.61 -0.16 43.19
C ASN A 491 -19.13 -1.52 42.66
N ASN A 492 -18.14 -2.17 43.30
CA ASN A 492 -17.59 -3.49 42.92
C ASN A 492 -17.07 -3.58 41.47
N ASN A 493 -16.57 -2.48 40.89
CA ASN A 493 -16.30 -2.36 39.46
C ASN A 493 -17.51 -2.76 38.58
N GLN A 494 -18.75 -2.69 39.09
CA GLN A 494 -19.95 -2.88 38.29
C GLN A 494 -20.22 -1.65 37.42
N VAL A 495 -19.39 -1.49 36.39
CA VAL A 495 -19.83 -1.04 35.07
C VAL A 495 -19.25 -1.98 34.00
N PRO A 496 -19.85 -3.17 33.81
CA PRO A 496 -19.88 -3.80 32.49
C PRO A 496 -21.33 -4.15 32.12
N GLU A 497 -21.86 -3.77 30.94
CA GLU A 497 -21.39 -4.27 29.65
C GLU A 497 -21.03 -3.18 28.62
N GLN A 498 -19.79 -3.33 28.12
CA GLN A 498 -19.34 -2.99 26.77
C GLN A 498 -19.93 -3.99 25.75
N ASN A 499 -21.27 -4.08 25.65
CA ASN A 499 -21.89 -4.97 24.66
C ASN A 499 -21.49 -4.50 23.27
N VAL A 500 -20.78 -5.36 22.53
CA VAL A 500 -20.37 -5.25 21.13
C VAL A 500 -21.59 -4.90 20.26
N PRO A 501 -21.78 -3.62 19.88
CA PRO A 501 -22.96 -3.21 19.13
C PRO A 501 -22.80 -3.62 17.66
N ASN A 502 -23.84 -3.46 16.84
CA ASN A 502 -23.74 -3.72 15.39
C ASN A 502 -22.57 -2.99 14.71
N TRP A 503 -22.05 -1.90 15.30
CA TRP A 503 -20.83 -1.22 14.84
C TRP A 503 -19.52 -1.92 15.21
N HIS A 504 -19.44 -2.92 16.09
CA HIS A 504 -18.21 -3.72 16.19
C HIS A 504 -18.00 -4.52 14.90
N LYS A 505 -19.05 -4.79 14.12
CA LYS A 505 -18.86 -5.21 12.72
C LYS A 505 -18.26 -4.06 11.91
N ASP A 506 -18.73 -2.83 12.04
CA ASP A 506 -18.22 -1.67 11.28
C ASP A 506 -16.84 -1.15 11.74
N ASP A 507 -16.45 -1.38 12.99
CA ASP A 507 -15.13 -1.10 13.58
C ASP A 507 -14.17 -2.27 13.31
N MET A 508 -14.58 -3.54 13.46
CA MET A 508 -13.79 -4.65 12.91
C MET A 508 -13.59 -4.49 11.41
N ARG A 509 -14.59 -4.00 10.67
CA ARG A 509 -14.48 -3.67 9.25
C ARG A 509 -13.59 -2.46 9.00
N SER A 510 -13.68 -1.41 9.80
CA SER A 510 -12.82 -0.22 9.66
C SER A 510 -11.37 -0.53 10.02
N GLN A 511 -11.14 -1.25 11.12
CA GLN A 511 -9.86 -1.81 11.53
C GLN A 511 -9.33 -2.81 10.50
N ALA A 512 -10.18 -3.68 9.94
CA ALA A 512 -9.79 -4.58 8.86
C ALA A 512 -9.38 -3.80 7.62
N SER A 513 -10.19 -2.81 7.19
CA SER A 513 -9.84 -1.94 6.06
C SER A 513 -8.54 -1.20 6.32
N HIS A 514 -8.38 -0.59 7.51
CA HIS A 514 -7.17 0.13 7.89
C HIS A 514 -5.94 -0.80 7.93
N LYS A 515 -6.09 -2.02 8.47
CA LYS A 515 -5.04 -3.05 8.48
C LYS A 515 -4.66 -3.44 7.05
N LEU A 516 -5.63 -3.61 6.15
CA LEU A 516 -5.37 -3.90 4.74
C LEU A 516 -4.70 -2.72 4.04
N ASP A 517 -5.17 -1.50 4.26
CA ASP A 517 -4.60 -0.27 3.67
C ASP A 517 -3.17 -0.03 4.13
N SER A 518 -2.93 -0.16 5.43
CA SER A 518 -1.60 -0.06 6.04
C SER A 518 -0.66 -1.16 5.53
N TYR A 519 -1.15 -2.39 5.38
CA TYR A 519 -0.32 -3.53 5.02
C TYR A 519 0.00 -3.60 3.51
N PHE A 520 -0.98 -3.33 2.64
CA PHE A 520 -0.84 -3.47 1.20
C PHE A 520 -0.54 -2.14 0.48
N GLY A 521 -0.91 -0.99 1.04
CA GLY A 521 -0.60 0.33 0.46
C GLY A 521 -1.07 0.45 -1.00
N LEU A 522 -0.19 0.90 -1.90
CA LEU A 522 -0.48 1.04 -3.33
C LEU A 522 -0.83 -0.30 -4.00
N ILE A 523 -0.45 -1.44 -3.42
CA ILE A 523 -0.76 -2.76 -3.99
C ILE A 523 -2.27 -3.03 -3.93
N ARG A 524 -3.03 -2.36 -3.04
CA ARG A 524 -4.48 -2.49 -2.95
C ARG A 524 -5.17 -2.21 -4.30
N SER A 525 -4.73 -1.20 -5.05
CA SER A 525 -5.35 -0.87 -6.34
C SER A 525 -5.17 -1.95 -7.41
N ARG A 526 -4.21 -2.87 -7.22
CA ARG A 526 -3.92 -3.99 -8.12
C ARG A 526 -4.67 -5.27 -7.74
N MET A 527 -5.33 -5.30 -6.58
CA MET A 527 -6.08 -6.48 -6.12
C MET A 527 -7.46 -6.54 -6.76
N SER A 528 -7.88 -7.74 -7.18
CA SER A 528 -9.28 -7.96 -7.52
C SER A 528 -10.18 -7.84 -6.28
N GLU A 529 -11.44 -7.46 -6.49
CA GLU A 529 -12.45 -7.34 -5.43
C GLU A 529 -12.58 -8.62 -4.61
N HIS A 530 -12.44 -9.78 -5.25
CA HIS A 530 -12.55 -11.09 -4.61
C HIS A 530 -11.40 -11.34 -3.63
N VAL A 531 -10.18 -10.93 -3.97
CA VAL A 531 -9.02 -11.02 -3.07
C VAL A 531 -9.20 -10.08 -1.88
N TYR A 532 -9.56 -8.82 -2.15
CA TYR A 532 -9.78 -7.83 -1.09
C TYR A 532 -10.89 -8.26 -0.14
N LYS A 533 -12.05 -8.65 -0.67
CA LYS A 533 -13.21 -9.07 0.13
C LYS A 533 -12.90 -10.32 0.95
N GLY A 534 -12.21 -11.32 0.39
CA GLY A 534 -11.81 -12.50 1.15
C GLY A 534 -10.83 -12.19 2.29
N LEU A 535 -9.85 -11.30 2.06
CA LEU A 535 -8.94 -10.84 3.11
C LEU A 535 -9.67 -10.05 4.20
N PHE A 536 -10.59 -9.19 3.79
CA PHE A 536 -11.41 -8.37 4.68
C PHE A 536 -12.33 -9.24 5.54
N ASP A 537 -13.07 -10.17 4.93
CA ASP A 537 -13.96 -11.10 5.61
C ASP A 537 -13.16 -11.99 6.57
N ALA A 538 -11.96 -12.45 6.20
CA ALA A 538 -11.10 -13.22 7.10
C ALA A 538 -10.71 -12.43 8.37
N LEU A 539 -10.48 -11.11 8.26
CA LEU A 539 -10.20 -10.25 9.41
C LEU A 539 -11.44 -9.99 10.27
N VAL A 540 -12.58 -9.72 9.63
CA VAL A 540 -13.85 -9.44 10.32
C VAL A 540 -14.34 -10.67 11.09
N LEU A 541 -14.09 -11.86 10.56
CA LEU A 541 -14.53 -13.13 11.12
C LEU A 541 -13.49 -13.77 12.08
N ALA A 542 -12.41 -13.04 12.42
CA ALA A 542 -11.28 -13.57 13.18
C ALA A 542 -11.67 -14.12 14.58
N ASN A 543 -12.71 -13.55 15.18
CA ASN A 543 -13.14 -13.82 16.55
C ASN A 543 -14.33 -14.79 16.67
N LEU A 544 -14.84 -15.33 15.56
CA LEU A 544 -15.96 -16.28 15.60
C LEU A 544 -15.54 -17.61 16.22
N VAL A 545 -16.40 -18.18 17.08
CA VAL A 545 -16.13 -19.47 17.75
C VAL A 545 -15.97 -20.62 16.74
N ASP A 546 -16.81 -20.66 15.70
CA ASP A 546 -16.60 -21.53 14.54
C ASP A 546 -15.77 -20.78 13.49
N ALA A 547 -14.55 -21.27 13.26
CA ALA A 547 -13.61 -20.62 12.35
C ALA A 547 -13.81 -21.01 10.87
N ARG A 548 -14.90 -21.71 10.53
CA ARG A 548 -15.19 -22.15 9.16
C ARG A 548 -15.27 -21.02 8.15
N ASP A 549 -16.04 -19.97 8.44
CA ASP A 549 -16.24 -18.86 7.51
C ASP A 549 -14.95 -18.06 7.32
N ARG A 550 -14.20 -17.84 8.41
CA ARG A 550 -12.85 -17.25 8.37
C ARG A 550 -11.91 -18.05 7.47
N THR A 551 -11.88 -19.38 7.64
CA THR A 551 -11.04 -20.29 6.84
C THR A 551 -11.41 -20.21 5.36
N ASN A 552 -12.70 -20.23 5.05
CA ASN A 552 -13.20 -20.12 3.68
C ASN A 552 -12.86 -18.77 3.04
N ALA A 553 -12.99 -17.68 3.78
CA ALA A 553 -12.63 -16.34 3.32
C ALA A 553 -11.12 -16.22 3.03
N LEU A 554 -10.27 -16.70 3.94
CA LEU A 554 -8.82 -16.67 3.78
C LEU A 554 -8.35 -17.56 2.60
N ALA A 555 -8.91 -18.77 2.50
CA ALA A 555 -8.60 -19.69 1.41
C ALA A 555 -9.12 -19.19 0.06
N GLY A 556 -10.30 -18.57 0.04
CA GLY A 556 -10.85 -17.91 -1.14
C GLY A 556 -9.97 -16.75 -1.62
N ALA A 557 -9.54 -15.88 -0.70
CA ALA A 557 -8.63 -14.78 -1.02
C ALA A 557 -7.33 -15.27 -1.65
N LEU A 558 -6.69 -16.29 -1.05
CA LEU A 558 -5.47 -16.86 -1.59
C LEU A 558 -5.69 -17.56 -2.94
N GLN A 559 -6.80 -18.28 -3.09
CA GLN A 559 -7.16 -18.93 -4.36
C GLN A 559 -7.31 -17.91 -5.49
N HIS A 560 -8.03 -16.81 -5.25
CA HIS A 560 -8.19 -15.74 -6.24
C HIS A 560 -6.88 -14.99 -6.49
N ALA A 561 -6.03 -14.82 -5.47
CA ALA A 561 -4.72 -14.19 -5.62
C ALA A 561 -3.78 -15.03 -6.51
N LEU A 562 -3.76 -16.36 -6.32
CA LEU A 562 -3.00 -17.29 -7.14
C LEU A 562 -3.53 -17.33 -8.58
N TYR A 563 -4.85 -17.32 -8.73
CA TYR A 563 -5.50 -17.23 -10.04
C TYR A 563 -5.08 -15.95 -10.79
N GLN A 564 -5.20 -14.79 -10.13
CA GLN A 564 -4.82 -13.50 -10.71
C GLN A 564 -3.32 -13.44 -11.02
N ALA A 565 -2.46 -13.99 -10.16
CA ALA A 565 -1.02 -14.06 -10.41
C ALA A 565 -0.69 -14.95 -11.62
N SER A 566 -1.43 -16.05 -11.80
CA SER A 566 -1.23 -16.98 -12.92
C SER A 566 -1.58 -16.37 -14.27
N GLN A 567 -2.43 -15.33 -14.33
CA GLN A 567 -2.75 -14.63 -15.58
C GLN A 567 -1.53 -13.90 -16.20
N ALA A 568 -0.53 -13.54 -15.39
CA ALA A 568 0.69 -12.93 -15.89
C ALA A 568 1.74 -13.97 -16.33
N LEU A 569 1.52 -15.25 -16.04
CA LEU A 569 2.44 -16.34 -16.34
C LEU A 569 2.19 -16.94 -17.73
N ASP A 570 3.10 -17.79 -18.18
CA ASP A 570 3.00 -18.47 -19.46
C ASP A 570 2.78 -19.97 -19.26
N VAL A 571 1.66 -20.45 -19.78
CA VAL A 571 1.22 -21.84 -19.61
C VAL A 571 2.13 -22.77 -20.40
N ASP A 572 2.62 -22.33 -21.56
CA ASP A 572 3.48 -23.12 -22.45
C ASP A 572 4.85 -23.42 -21.82
N GLU A 573 5.21 -22.68 -20.77
CA GLU A 573 6.46 -22.84 -20.06
C GLU A 573 6.32 -23.55 -18.70
N ALA A 574 5.13 -24.11 -18.41
CA ALA A 574 4.87 -24.81 -17.16
C ALA A 574 5.67 -26.12 -17.04
N LYS A 575 6.19 -26.39 -15.84
CA LYS A 575 6.80 -27.67 -15.47
C LYS A 575 5.76 -28.79 -15.49
N SER A 576 6.19 -30.03 -15.68
CA SER A 576 5.30 -31.18 -15.57
C SER A 576 4.69 -31.28 -14.17
N ILE A 577 3.41 -31.66 -14.10
CA ILE A 577 2.68 -31.72 -12.84
C ILE A 577 3.27 -32.79 -11.90
N GLU A 578 3.79 -33.90 -12.43
CA GLU A 578 4.46 -34.93 -11.63
C GLU A 578 5.72 -34.38 -10.94
N SER A 579 6.49 -33.53 -11.63
CA SER A 579 7.65 -32.87 -11.03
C SER A 579 7.25 -31.90 -9.94
N VAL A 580 6.14 -31.18 -10.12
CA VAL A 580 5.62 -30.23 -9.12
C VAL A 580 5.12 -30.95 -7.87
N ILE A 581 4.44 -32.09 -8.03
CA ILE A 581 3.99 -32.91 -6.89
C ILE A 581 5.18 -33.30 -6.01
N ARG A 582 6.23 -33.88 -6.59
CA ARG A 582 7.44 -34.29 -5.84
C ARG A 582 8.09 -33.12 -5.11
N GLN A 583 8.23 -31.96 -5.78
CA GLN A 583 8.80 -30.76 -5.16
C GLN A 583 7.97 -30.28 -3.95
N LEU A 584 6.65 -30.35 -4.05
CA LEU A 584 5.77 -29.93 -2.95
C LEU A 584 5.79 -30.94 -1.79
N GLU A 585 5.89 -32.23 -2.07
CA GLU A 585 6.08 -33.29 -1.06
C GLU A 585 7.38 -33.09 -0.28
N ASP A 586 8.49 -32.81 -0.99
CA ASP A 586 9.80 -32.51 -0.38
C ASP A 586 9.76 -31.28 0.54
N LEU A 587 8.87 -30.32 0.25
CA LEU A 587 8.64 -29.12 1.08
C LEU A 587 7.62 -29.36 2.21
N GLY A 588 7.07 -30.57 2.31
CA GLY A 588 6.16 -31.01 3.37
C GLY A 588 4.67 -30.76 3.11
N ALA A 589 4.23 -30.64 1.85
CA ALA A 589 2.81 -30.59 1.51
C ALA A 589 2.23 -32.00 1.27
N GLU A 590 1.07 -32.29 1.86
CA GLU A 590 0.38 -33.57 1.69
C GLU A 590 -1.06 -33.41 1.15
N SER A 591 -1.73 -32.31 1.49
CA SER A 591 -3.13 -32.04 1.14
C SER A 591 -3.24 -31.46 -0.26
N ILE A 592 -2.36 -30.52 -0.61
CA ILE A 592 -2.33 -29.87 -1.93
C ILE A 592 -2.01 -30.88 -3.03
N THR A 593 -1.07 -31.79 -2.79
CA THR A 593 -0.59 -32.79 -3.77
C THR A 593 -1.68 -33.79 -4.17
N LYS A 594 -2.73 -33.94 -3.35
CA LYS A 594 -3.93 -34.75 -3.62
C LYS A 594 -5.00 -34.01 -4.45
N SER A 595 -4.70 -32.80 -4.94
CA SER A 595 -5.64 -32.05 -5.77
C SER A 595 -5.99 -32.80 -7.05
N ASN A 596 -7.25 -32.70 -7.49
CA ASN A 596 -7.71 -33.34 -8.71
C ASN A 596 -6.97 -32.79 -9.95
N LEU A 597 -6.29 -33.68 -10.69
CA LEU A 597 -5.49 -33.33 -11.87
C LEU A 597 -6.27 -32.59 -12.96
N HIS A 598 -7.53 -32.95 -13.20
CA HIS A 598 -8.38 -32.24 -14.15
C HIS A 598 -8.59 -30.78 -13.73
N LYS A 599 -8.75 -30.51 -12.42
CA LYS A 599 -8.86 -29.14 -11.90
C LYS A 599 -7.53 -28.38 -11.98
N VAL A 600 -6.39 -29.06 -11.83
CA VAL A 600 -5.05 -28.47 -12.04
C VAL A 600 -4.88 -28.05 -13.50
N GLN A 601 -5.29 -28.90 -14.45
CA GLN A 601 -5.25 -28.57 -15.88
C GLN A 601 -6.19 -27.41 -16.23
N GLN A 602 -7.40 -27.37 -15.68
CA GLN A 602 -8.29 -26.21 -15.82
C GLN A 602 -7.65 -24.93 -15.30
N ALA A 603 -6.94 -24.99 -14.17
CA ALA A 603 -6.22 -23.85 -13.60
C ALA A 603 -5.05 -23.39 -14.47
N LEU A 604 -4.28 -24.33 -15.04
CA LEU A 604 -3.25 -24.02 -16.04
C LEU A 604 -3.85 -23.33 -17.27
N ASN A 605 -5.03 -23.76 -17.73
CA ASN A 605 -5.73 -23.16 -18.86
C ASN A 605 -6.45 -21.84 -18.50
N GLY A 606 -6.13 -21.22 -17.37
CA GLY A 606 -6.66 -19.90 -16.99
C GLY A 606 -8.05 -19.89 -16.37
N SER A 607 -8.51 -21.02 -15.82
CA SER A 607 -9.78 -21.10 -15.05
C SER A 607 -9.53 -21.09 -13.54
N ASN A 608 -10.37 -20.40 -12.77
CA ASN A 608 -10.28 -20.46 -11.31
C ASN A 608 -10.93 -21.75 -10.77
N ALA A 609 -10.13 -22.70 -10.29
CA ALA A 609 -10.61 -24.02 -9.84
C ALA A 609 -10.74 -24.16 -8.30
N THR A 610 -9.75 -24.76 -7.63
CA THR A 610 -9.67 -24.90 -6.17
C THR A 610 -8.37 -24.31 -5.65
N LEU A 611 -8.25 -24.09 -4.33
CA LEU A 611 -7.01 -23.56 -3.73
C LEU A 611 -5.80 -24.43 -4.10
N GLY A 612 -5.87 -25.74 -3.84
CA GLY A 612 -4.79 -26.66 -4.18
C GLY A 612 -4.47 -26.71 -5.68
N ALA A 613 -5.49 -26.69 -6.55
CA ALA A 613 -5.29 -26.71 -8.00
C ALA A 613 -4.64 -25.42 -8.53
N ASN A 614 -5.12 -24.25 -8.09
CA ASN A 614 -4.51 -22.97 -8.46
C ASN A 614 -3.10 -22.83 -7.89
N PHE A 615 -2.82 -23.34 -6.69
CA PHE A 615 -1.48 -23.32 -6.12
C PHE A 615 -0.51 -24.19 -6.93
N MET A 616 -0.91 -25.42 -7.29
CA MET A 616 -0.09 -26.29 -8.14
C MET A 616 0.14 -25.69 -9.54
N ALA A 617 -0.91 -25.14 -10.16
CA ALA A 617 -0.79 -24.48 -11.46
C ALA A 617 0.14 -23.26 -11.41
N PHE A 618 0.05 -22.44 -10.37
CA PHE A 618 0.97 -21.33 -10.13
C PHE A 618 2.40 -21.83 -9.92
N TRP A 619 2.60 -22.84 -9.06
CA TRP A 619 3.92 -23.41 -8.74
C TRP A 619 4.61 -24.03 -9.95
N ALA A 620 3.83 -24.61 -10.87
CA ALA A 620 4.32 -25.18 -12.13
C ALA A 620 4.88 -24.11 -13.08
N GLN A 621 4.30 -22.90 -13.06
CA GLN A 621 4.62 -21.83 -14.01
C GLN A 621 5.73 -20.89 -13.53
N ILE A 622 6.09 -20.91 -12.24
CA ILE A 622 7.19 -20.10 -11.69
C ILE A 622 8.55 -20.80 -11.80
N THR A 623 9.59 -20.00 -12.03
CA THR A 623 10.98 -20.50 -12.12
C THR A 623 11.55 -20.86 -10.74
N ASP A 624 12.61 -21.66 -10.70
CA ASP A 624 13.28 -22.02 -9.44
C ASP A 624 13.83 -20.78 -8.71
N GLN A 625 14.21 -19.75 -9.46
CA GLN A 625 14.65 -18.48 -8.89
C GLN A 625 13.49 -17.72 -8.26
N GLN A 626 12.32 -17.70 -8.90
CA GLN A 626 11.10 -17.12 -8.33
C GLN A 626 10.64 -17.88 -7.08
N GLN A 627 10.76 -19.21 -7.05
CA GLN A 627 10.48 -20.03 -5.86
C GLN A 627 11.36 -19.65 -4.67
N LYS A 628 12.66 -19.35 -4.91
CA LYS A 628 13.60 -18.88 -3.87
C LYS A 628 13.25 -17.50 -3.32
N GLU A 629 12.41 -16.71 -4.00
CA GLU A 629 11.97 -15.41 -3.50
C GLU A 629 10.90 -15.52 -2.41
N PHE A 630 10.28 -16.70 -2.25
CA PHE A 630 9.32 -17.00 -1.19
C PHE A 630 10.01 -17.55 0.07
N ARG A 631 11.23 -17.12 0.42
CA ARG A 631 11.91 -17.65 1.62
C ARG A 631 11.25 -17.20 2.95
N PRO A 632 11.08 -18.10 3.94
CA PRO A 632 11.31 -19.56 3.85
C PRO A 632 10.19 -20.26 3.07
N THR A 633 10.56 -20.94 1.97
CA THR A 633 9.60 -21.51 1.02
C THR A 633 8.70 -22.56 1.65
N GLU A 634 9.29 -23.40 2.52
CA GLU A 634 8.57 -24.40 3.31
C GLU A 634 7.47 -23.80 4.18
N MET A 635 7.69 -22.63 4.76
CA MET A 635 6.70 -21.97 5.61
C MET A 635 5.44 -21.61 4.81
N PHE A 636 5.61 -21.08 3.59
CA PHE A 636 4.48 -20.76 2.74
C PHE A 636 3.76 -22.03 2.27
N VAL A 637 4.51 -23.02 1.78
CA VAL A 637 3.93 -24.29 1.32
C VAL A 637 3.12 -24.96 2.43
N LYS A 638 3.69 -25.09 3.64
CA LYS A 638 2.99 -25.67 4.80
C LYS A 638 1.76 -24.87 5.23
N ALA A 639 1.81 -23.53 5.15
CA ALA A 639 0.66 -22.69 5.48
C ALA A 639 -0.49 -22.87 4.46
N VAL A 640 -0.18 -22.94 3.16
CA VAL A 640 -1.19 -23.22 2.13
C VAL A 640 -1.74 -24.64 2.31
N ASP A 641 -0.88 -25.61 2.62
CA ASP A 641 -1.29 -27.01 2.80
C ASP A 641 -2.21 -27.18 4.01
N SER A 642 -1.85 -26.57 5.12
CA SER A 642 -2.64 -26.52 6.35
C SER A 642 -3.98 -25.83 6.10
N LEU A 643 -4.01 -24.70 5.39
CA LEU A 643 -5.24 -24.01 5.04
C LEU A 643 -6.15 -24.86 4.14
N ASN A 644 -5.57 -25.55 3.15
CA ASN A 644 -6.31 -26.46 2.26
C ASN A 644 -6.89 -27.65 3.03
N LYS A 645 -6.13 -28.21 3.99
CA LYS A 645 -6.59 -29.29 4.88
C LYS A 645 -7.74 -28.83 5.78
N ILE A 646 -7.60 -27.68 6.45
CA ILE A 646 -8.62 -27.13 7.35
C ILE A 646 -9.93 -26.88 6.57
N ARG A 647 -9.84 -26.26 5.39
CA ARG A 647 -10.99 -26.00 4.51
C ARG A 647 -11.71 -27.28 4.06
N GLY A 648 -10.99 -28.38 3.90
CA GLY A 648 -11.54 -29.67 3.47
C GLY A 648 -12.44 -30.36 4.49
N HIS A 649 -12.51 -29.87 5.73
CA HIS A 649 -13.40 -30.41 6.76
C HIS A 649 -14.83 -29.88 6.61
N SER A 650 -15.80 -30.79 6.54
CA SER A 650 -17.25 -30.48 6.40
C SER A 650 -17.96 -30.17 7.73
N GLY A 651 -17.23 -30.06 8.85
CA GLY A 651 -17.74 -29.80 10.19
C GLY A 651 -17.34 -28.43 10.78
N PRO A 652 -17.82 -28.08 11.99
CA PRO A 652 -17.40 -26.86 12.67
C PRO A 652 -15.91 -26.94 13.03
N ILE A 653 -15.20 -25.82 12.89
CA ILE A 653 -13.77 -25.73 13.17
C ILE A 653 -13.60 -24.99 14.50
N LEU A 654 -13.42 -25.76 15.57
CA LEU A 654 -13.32 -25.26 16.94
C LEU A 654 -11.87 -25.32 17.45
N GLY A 655 -11.43 -24.32 18.22
CA GLY A 655 -10.12 -24.31 18.89
C GLY A 655 -8.90 -24.16 17.97
N GLN A 656 -9.09 -23.74 16.71
CA GLN A 656 -7.99 -23.53 15.74
C GLN A 656 -7.57 -22.06 15.60
N HIS A 657 -8.03 -21.17 16.48
CA HIS A 657 -7.82 -19.72 16.37
C HIS A 657 -6.35 -19.32 16.32
N GLU A 658 -5.50 -19.88 17.20
CA GLU A 658 -4.06 -19.58 17.21
C GLU A 658 -3.37 -20.06 15.93
N ASN A 659 -3.69 -21.28 15.49
CA ASN A 659 -3.16 -21.85 14.25
C ASN A 659 -3.58 -21.00 13.03
N LEU A 660 -4.85 -20.60 12.95
CA LEU A 660 -5.36 -19.73 11.89
C LEU A 660 -4.77 -18.32 11.93
N ASN A 661 -4.43 -17.78 13.12
CA ASN A 661 -3.72 -16.51 13.23
C ASN A 661 -2.32 -16.58 12.63
N GLU A 662 -1.60 -17.68 12.82
CA GLU A 662 -0.27 -17.89 12.20
C GLU A 662 -0.39 -18.13 10.69
N ILE A 663 -1.35 -18.94 10.25
CA ILE A 663 -1.64 -19.14 8.83
C ILE A 663 -2.01 -17.81 8.17
N GLU A 664 -2.87 -16.98 8.78
CA GLU A 664 -3.26 -15.66 8.27
C GLU A 664 -2.04 -14.77 8.03
N LYS A 665 -1.12 -14.67 9.00
CA LYS A 665 0.11 -13.86 8.85
C LYS A 665 0.95 -14.31 7.66
N VAL A 666 1.07 -15.62 7.44
CA VAL A 666 1.85 -16.17 6.31
C VAL A 666 1.11 -15.97 4.98
N VAL A 667 -0.20 -16.18 4.95
CA VAL A 667 -1.04 -16.01 3.75
C VAL A 667 -1.11 -14.54 3.32
N PHE A 668 -1.22 -13.60 4.26
CA PHE A 668 -1.18 -12.17 3.96
C PHE A 668 0.16 -11.77 3.33
N LYS A 669 1.28 -12.27 3.87
CA LYS A 669 2.61 -12.09 3.28
C LYS A 669 2.69 -12.68 1.88
N LEU A 670 2.12 -13.87 1.67
CA LEU A 670 2.11 -14.56 0.38
C LEU A 670 1.31 -13.76 -0.65
N ILE A 671 0.07 -13.39 -0.32
CA ILE A 671 -0.79 -12.60 -1.21
C ILE A 671 -0.12 -11.26 -1.54
N LYS A 672 0.49 -10.59 -0.56
CA LYS A 672 1.27 -9.37 -0.82
C LYS A 672 2.36 -9.62 -1.84
N ARG A 673 3.11 -10.71 -1.68
CA ARG A 673 4.19 -11.10 -2.59
C ARG A 673 3.68 -11.40 -4.01
N LEU A 674 2.57 -12.12 -4.11
CA LEU A 674 1.92 -12.44 -5.38
C LEU A 674 1.48 -11.17 -6.11
N MET A 675 0.81 -10.26 -5.38
CA MET A 675 0.30 -9.02 -5.96
C MET A 675 1.42 -8.05 -6.35
N GLU A 676 2.50 -7.98 -5.57
CA GLU A 676 3.72 -7.25 -5.95
C GLU A 676 4.25 -7.78 -7.30
N GLN A 677 4.62 -9.05 -7.33
CA GLN A 677 5.38 -9.63 -8.44
C GLN A 677 4.57 -9.82 -9.73
N TYR A 678 3.30 -10.22 -9.63
CA TYR A 678 2.56 -10.75 -10.78
C TYR A 678 1.32 -9.96 -11.17
N CYS A 679 0.76 -9.14 -10.27
CA CYS A 679 -0.49 -8.40 -10.54
C CYS A 679 -0.23 -6.92 -10.75
N GLY A 680 -0.84 -6.30 -11.75
CA GLY A 680 -0.61 -4.90 -12.14
C GLY A 680 -1.82 -4.18 -12.64
#